data_AF-D6KDX7-F1
#
_entry.id   AF-D6KDX7-F1
#
_cell.length_a   1.000
_cell.length_b   1.000
_cell.length_c   1.000
_cell.angle_alpha   90.00
_cell.angle_beta   90.00
_cell.angle_gamma   90.00
#
_symmetry.space_group_name_H-M   'P 1'
#
loop_
_entity.id
_entity.type
_entity.pdbx_description
1 polymer ?
#
loop_
_entity_poly.entity_id
_entity_poly.type
_entity_poly.pdbx_seq_one_letter_code
_entity_poly.pdbx_strand_id
1 'polypeptide(L)'
;MNHEENTVEPLLPEVVAMVGGYFDIRPDALDPGVSFAELGADSMALLGMLRLVEERFGRKVPLRQLLGDIRTPAALAAHLAANTPARTPPEAAAAPATAAVIAAAVDVPQPLAPAPVAQASAGAAPSPGATTPVERLITEQLAVMRSQLALLAGGAASGAGPAAVAPGPAARPAGRPASSRPAAPLAPGARGGAGLVESRERARYLKVLAERFGSRTKGSKEFAQRFRPLIADSRSSIGFRPTTKEMLYPIVADRGQGARLWDIDGNEYVDLTLGWGVHLLGHNPPAVMAALRERLDLGFVIASRTEVVEEVAAGLIELTGMERVAFLNTGTEAVMTALRIARTATGRDDVVVFSTAYHGHADSVLAAASAENGVRTTRPITSGIPARAVENVHVLEFGSEDALEFIDRHGPRLAAVMTEPVTLRTPGVQNPEFLRRVREITRRHGTKLIFDEMVTGFRCHPAGVQGLYGIEADLATYGKIIGGGMPIGVIAGRGGIMDTIDGGVWDFGDDSRPTAESTFFAGTFSQHPMTMVAARAVLDHLRREGPALQRDLDRKTEVFVDRLNADFHELDVPIEVRRFSSFFRFEHEQNMDPLYLNLLDRGVFVWELRNFFLSTAHEQADLDHVRAAVRDSVTELREHGVLGPGRAAPAGAVVAPPAPRSTLAQRQQAALDEGGVPAYQMSVGFWLDGRLDPDALRGAVRGLVARHEALRTTLAADGVTLVVHPAAETALDEVLTEHVCPDDDDLDRFRQSWAEQRLDLAAGPVFRAAIVRTAPERHLLLISGAHAAVDGWSFGVLVDDLVALYNAGCQDVRPLLPPAAQFRDYTAWHERVVGGPDAAEHRDHWRTLLQGAAAPKLPESGTSGPFPHRAVRHSLRLDSEFCDRMRDTAREQGATAFAYLVAAWGAVLHQATGQDDIVVPVLTARRPPELDQVVGYCSNLLPLRLRRTADVLAADYVADVMEHLVTGLESQDHPFADLIGELAPGAGLRADLLATSISFYRRVAAPPMDGLTVSEADPLPITHTGHPLALNIVEGADGFRCDFEIARDVVAPDLAAGIARRYQNLLTGLVAHGERPLAQLDRPAP
;
A
#
# COMPACT_ATOMS: atom_id res chain seq x y z
N MET A 1 -16.06 -8.55 42.91
CA MET A 1 -15.02 -9.11 42.03
C MET A 1 -15.63 -9.15 40.66
N ASN A 2 -14.94 -8.55 39.70
CA ASN A 2 -15.62 -7.72 38.70
C ASN A 2 -15.63 -8.38 37.32
N HIS A 3 -16.62 -8.04 36.50
CA HIS A 3 -16.70 -8.45 35.10
C HIS A 3 -15.95 -7.48 34.17
N GLU A 4 -14.87 -6.87 34.66
CA GLU A 4 -14.07 -5.86 33.95
C GLU A 4 -12.81 -6.46 33.28
N GLU A 5 -12.49 -7.73 33.54
CA GLU A 5 -11.31 -8.35 32.94
C GLU A 5 -11.51 -8.70 31.45
N ASN A 6 -10.69 -8.03 30.63
CA ASN A 6 -10.26 -8.39 29.28
C ASN A 6 -11.20 -8.21 28.06
N THR A 7 -11.60 -6.96 27.81
CA THR A 7 -11.57 -6.42 26.43
C THR A 7 -10.17 -5.99 25.95
N VAL A 8 -9.16 -5.98 26.84
CA VAL A 8 -7.77 -5.56 26.53
C VAL A 8 -6.98 -6.62 25.76
N GLU A 9 -7.03 -7.88 26.22
CA GLU A 9 -6.34 -9.04 25.61
C GLU A 9 -6.39 -9.12 24.06
N PRO A 10 -7.53 -8.93 23.38
CA PRO A 10 -7.57 -9.00 21.90
C PRO A 10 -7.05 -7.74 21.19
N LEU A 11 -7.00 -6.59 21.86
CA LEU A 11 -6.48 -5.33 21.29
C LEU A 11 -4.98 -5.16 21.55
N LEU A 12 -4.47 -5.77 22.62
CA LEU A 12 -3.06 -5.67 23.01
C LEU A 12 -2.09 -6.07 21.88
N PRO A 13 -2.24 -7.21 21.18
CA PRO A 13 -1.35 -7.58 20.08
C PRO A 13 -1.45 -6.63 18.88
N GLU A 14 -2.63 -6.07 18.59
CA GLU A 14 -2.81 -5.15 17.46
C GLU A 14 -2.20 -3.78 17.73
N VAL A 15 -2.31 -3.27 18.96
CA VAL A 15 -1.63 -2.05 19.40
C VAL A 15 -0.12 -2.28 19.47
N VAL A 16 0.34 -3.36 20.09
CA VAL A 16 1.76 -3.72 20.17
C VAL A 16 2.38 -3.85 18.77
N ALA A 17 1.68 -4.52 17.83
CA ALA A 17 2.09 -4.60 16.42
C ALA A 17 2.18 -3.22 15.72
N MET A 18 1.19 -2.36 15.93
CA MET A 18 1.17 -1.00 15.35
C MET A 18 2.28 -0.11 15.92
N VAL A 19 2.43 -0.06 17.25
CA VAL A 19 3.44 0.77 17.92
C VAL A 19 4.84 0.39 17.45
N GLY A 20 5.17 -0.90 17.51
CA GLY A 20 6.50 -1.36 17.13
C GLY A 20 6.76 -1.22 15.63
N GLY A 21 5.78 -1.56 14.78
CA GLY A 21 5.88 -1.34 13.34
C GLY A 21 5.99 0.13 12.92
N TYR A 22 5.64 1.07 13.80
CA TYR A 22 5.86 2.50 13.60
C TYR A 22 7.25 2.97 14.08
N PHE A 23 7.78 2.39 15.16
CA PHE A 23 9.10 2.74 15.72
C PHE A 23 10.27 1.86 15.22
N ASP A 24 10.06 1.03 14.21
CA ASP A 24 11.01 0.02 13.70
C ASP A 24 11.54 -0.95 14.78
N ILE A 25 10.77 -1.12 15.85
CA ILE A 25 11.01 -2.10 16.91
C ILE A 25 10.19 -3.34 16.55
N ARG A 26 10.70 -4.54 16.84
CA ARG A 26 9.99 -5.80 16.59
C ARG A 26 9.04 -6.13 17.75
N PRO A 27 7.70 -6.14 17.59
CA PRO A 27 6.78 -6.46 18.69
C PRO A 27 6.75 -7.85 19.36
N ASP A 28 7.70 -8.76 19.08
CA ASP A 28 8.09 -9.84 20.03
C ASP A 28 9.18 -9.39 21.04
N ALA A 29 9.87 -8.30 20.73
CA ALA A 29 10.84 -7.60 21.57
C ALA A 29 10.32 -6.26 22.12
N LEU A 30 9.17 -5.76 21.64
CA LEU A 30 8.44 -4.65 22.27
C LEU A 30 7.69 -5.19 23.50
N ASP A 31 8.27 -5.02 24.69
CA ASP A 31 7.56 -5.30 25.94
C ASP A 31 6.25 -4.47 25.98
N PRO A 32 5.05 -5.05 26.10
CA PRO A 32 3.81 -4.27 26.16
C PRO A 32 3.73 -3.31 27.36
N GLY A 33 4.54 -3.53 28.40
CA GLY A 33 4.70 -2.65 29.56
C GLY A 33 5.71 -1.51 29.36
N VAL A 34 6.45 -1.50 28.25
CA VAL A 34 7.41 -0.43 27.91
C VAL A 34 6.71 0.92 27.83
N SER A 35 7.34 1.99 28.33
CA SER A 35 6.82 3.34 28.12
C SER A 35 7.09 3.83 26.70
N PHE A 36 6.19 4.64 26.14
CA PHE A 36 6.37 5.27 24.83
C PHE A 36 7.64 6.11 24.73
N ALA A 37 8.09 6.72 25.85
CA ALA A 37 9.36 7.44 25.91
C ALA A 37 10.60 6.52 25.91
N GLU A 38 10.45 5.23 26.26
CA GLU A 38 11.57 4.27 26.23
C GLU A 38 11.92 3.81 24.81
N LEU A 39 10.97 3.94 23.89
CA LEU A 39 11.13 3.60 22.46
C LEU A 39 12.01 4.59 21.68
N GLY A 40 12.60 5.59 22.37
CA GLY A 40 13.32 6.69 21.73
C GLY A 40 12.42 7.62 20.91
N ALA A 41 11.10 7.47 21.02
CA ALA A 41 10.11 8.18 20.23
C ALA A 41 10.11 9.67 20.52
N ASP A 42 10.40 10.49 19.50
CA ASP A 42 10.18 11.93 19.56
C ASP A 42 8.68 12.28 19.50
N SER A 43 8.34 13.52 19.86
CA SER A 43 6.94 13.97 19.93
C SER A 43 6.23 13.97 18.57
N MET A 44 6.96 14.17 17.46
CA MET A 44 6.41 14.12 16.09
C MET A 44 6.08 12.67 15.71
N ALA A 45 6.99 11.75 16.04
CA ALA A 45 6.81 10.33 15.80
C ALA A 45 5.58 9.79 16.56
N LEU A 46 5.40 10.15 17.84
CA LEU A 46 4.20 9.77 18.59
C LEU A 46 2.88 10.28 17.96
N LEU A 47 2.90 11.40 17.23
CA LEU A 47 1.72 11.87 16.49
C LEU A 47 1.48 11.12 15.18
N GLY A 48 2.52 10.76 14.45
CA GLY A 48 2.38 9.89 13.27
C GLY A 48 1.76 8.55 13.67
N MET A 49 2.25 7.96 14.77
CA MET A 49 1.65 6.77 15.37
C MET A 49 0.18 7.00 15.77
N LEU A 50 -0.16 8.14 16.38
CA LEU A 50 -1.53 8.45 16.79
C LEU A 50 -2.48 8.69 15.62
N ARG A 51 -2.02 9.24 14.49
CA ARG A 51 -2.80 9.30 13.25
C ARG A 51 -3.11 7.88 12.75
N LEU A 52 -2.17 6.94 12.83
CA LEU A 52 -2.43 5.52 12.52
C LEU A 52 -3.40 4.85 13.51
N VAL A 53 -3.35 5.18 14.81
CA VAL A 53 -4.35 4.75 15.80
C VAL A 53 -5.74 5.26 15.41
N GLU A 54 -5.85 6.54 15.04
CA GLU A 54 -7.12 7.15 14.64
C GLU A 54 -7.67 6.55 13.32
N GLU A 55 -6.82 6.39 12.29
CA GLU A 55 -7.20 5.75 11.03
C GLU A 55 -7.62 4.29 11.19
N ARG A 56 -6.94 3.54 12.06
CA ARG A 56 -7.19 2.11 12.27
C ARG A 56 -8.43 1.84 13.11
N PHE A 57 -8.61 2.58 14.21
CA PHE A 57 -9.65 2.32 15.20
C PHE A 57 -10.83 3.31 15.14
N GLY A 58 -10.74 4.38 14.34
CA GLY A 58 -11.75 5.43 14.25
C GLY A 58 -11.82 6.30 15.52
N ARG A 59 -10.67 6.52 16.17
CA ARG A 59 -10.55 7.12 17.50
C ARG A 59 -9.32 8.04 17.63
N LYS A 60 -9.55 9.35 17.62
CA LYS A 60 -8.59 10.38 18.06
C LYS A 60 -8.23 10.13 19.53
N VAL A 61 -7.00 9.68 19.79
CA VAL A 61 -6.44 9.59 21.15
C VAL A 61 -5.44 10.75 21.29
N PRO A 62 -5.62 11.68 22.25
CA PRO A 62 -4.69 12.80 22.43
C PRO A 62 -3.29 12.33 22.81
N LEU A 63 -2.26 12.99 22.26
CA LEU A 63 -0.87 12.78 22.61
C LEU A 63 -0.62 13.07 24.10
N ARG A 64 -1.32 14.04 24.69
CA ARG A 64 -1.21 14.29 26.15
C ARG A 64 -1.67 13.11 27.01
N GLN A 65 -2.50 12.22 26.48
CA GLN A 65 -2.86 11.00 27.19
C GLN A 65 -1.76 9.93 27.09
N LEU A 66 -1.05 9.81 25.95
CA LEU A 66 0.09 8.88 25.79
C LEU A 66 1.29 9.20 26.69
N LEU A 67 1.37 10.43 27.19
CA LEU A 67 2.42 10.88 28.10
C LEU A 67 1.92 11.03 29.54
N GLY A 68 0.60 10.90 29.74
CA GLY A 68 -0.08 10.88 31.04
C GLY A 68 -0.51 9.47 31.44
N ASP A 69 -1.80 9.17 31.32
CA ASP A 69 -2.41 7.91 31.80
C ASP A 69 -2.18 6.71 30.86
N ILE A 70 -1.80 6.95 29.61
CA ILE A 70 -1.69 5.95 28.53
C ILE A 70 -0.22 5.73 28.14
N ARG A 71 0.67 5.58 29.13
CA ARG A 71 2.13 5.60 28.90
C ARG A 71 2.71 4.42 28.15
N THR A 72 1.98 3.33 27.92
CA THR A 72 2.51 2.08 27.34
C THR A 72 1.59 1.51 26.25
N PRO A 73 2.08 0.62 25.36
CA PRO A 73 1.23 -0.13 24.44
C PRO A 73 0.07 -0.86 25.14
N ALA A 74 0.31 -1.40 26.34
CA ALA A 74 -0.73 -2.02 27.15
C ALA A 74 -1.76 -1.03 27.67
N ALA A 75 -1.35 0.17 28.10
CA ALA A 75 -2.27 1.22 28.52
C ALA A 75 -3.10 1.75 27.33
N LEU A 76 -2.51 1.84 26.13
CA LEU A 76 -3.21 2.24 24.90
C LEU A 76 -4.24 1.20 24.47
N ALA A 77 -3.89 -0.08 24.49
CA ALA A 77 -4.86 -1.16 24.31
C ALA A 77 -5.98 -1.11 25.35
N ALA A 78 -5.66 -0.84 26.63
CA ALA A 78 -6.65 -0.74 27.70
C ALA A 78 -7.60 0.46 27.54
N HIS A 79 -7.09 1.62 27.11
CA HIS A 79 -7.90 2.79 26.83
C HIS A 79 -8.87 2.57 25.64
N LEU A 80 -8.38 1.98 24.55
CA LEU A 80 -9.19 1.62 23.39
C LEU A 80 -10.25 0.56 23.75
N ALA A 81 -9.89 -0.40 24.61
CA ALA A 81 -10.78 -1.44 25.13
C ALA A 81 -11.88 -0.89 26.05
N ALA A 82 -11.57 0.06 26.94
CA ALA A 82 -12.50 0.66 27.89
C ALA A 82 -13.50 1.62 27.21
N ASN A 83 -13.07 2.33 26.16
CA ASN A 83 -13.91 3.23 25.38
C ASN A 83 -14.61 2.55 24.17
N THR A 84 -14.51 1.22 24.10
CA THR A 84 -15.33 0.37 23.23
C THR A 84 -16.56 -0.10 24.00
N PRO A 85 -17.81 0.11 23.51
CA PRO A 85 -19.02 -0.09 24.30
C PRO A 85 -19.19 -1.54 24.78
N ALA A 86 -19.36 -1.70 26.09
CA ALA A 86 -19.41 -2.99 26.76
C ALA A 86 -20.50 -3.92 26.18
N ARG A 87 -20.10 -5.13 25.80
CA ARG A 87 -20.96 -6.14 25.21
C ARG A 87 -21.69 -6.92 26.30
N THR A 88 -22.99 -6.69 26.46
CA THR A 88 -23.81 -7.30 27.53
C THR A 88 -23.61 -8.83 27.59
N PRO A 89 -23.24 -9.40 28.75
CA PRO A 89 -23.14 -10.85 28.91
C PRO A 89 -24.51 -11.52 28.68
N PRO A 90 -24.57 -12.66 27.96
CA PRO A 90 -25.80 -13.44 27.91
C PRO A 90 -26.08 -14.06 29.28
N GLU A 91 -27.35 -13.99 29.70
CA GLU A 91 -27.83 -14.56 30.96
C GLU A 91 -27.55 -16.08 31.03
N ALA A 92 -27.16 -16.57 32.21
CA ALA A 92 -26.67 -17.93 32.39
C ALA A 92 -27.79 -18.97 32.21
N ALA A 93 -27.87 -19.56 31.01
CA ALA A 93 -28.79 -20.65 30.71
C ALA A 93 -28.50 -21.86 31.61
N ALA A 94 -29.53 -22.34 32.31
CA ALA A 94 -29.44 -23.48 33.22
C ALA A 94 -29.01 -24.77 32.49
N ALA A 95 -28.31 -25.66 33.22
CA ALA A 95 -27.75 -26.88 32.65
C ALA A 95 -28.83 -27.81 32.03
N PRO A 96 -28.59 -28.39 30.85
CA PRO A 96 -29.55 -29.26 30.19
C PRO A 96 -29.68 -30.61 30.90
N ALA A 97 -30.91 -31.00 31.24
CA ALA A 97 -31.21 -32.35 31.71
C ALA A 97 -31.13 -33.36 30.54
N THR A 98 -30.51 -34.52 30.79
CA THR A 98 -30.34 -35.60 29.81
C THR A 98 -31.65 -36.32 29.49
N ALA A 99 -31.88 -36.62 28.20
CA ALA A 99 -32.91 -37.54 27.73
C ALA A 99 -32.30 -38.50 26.66
N ALA A 100 -32.81 -39.73 26.59
CA ALA A 100 -32.15 -40.84 25.88
C ALA A 100 -32.51 -40.98 24.38
N VAL A 101 -31.74 -41.80 23.67
CA VAL A 101 -31.89 -42.11 22.23
C VAL A 101 -32.38 -43.53 22.02
N ILE A 102 -33.49 -43.72 21.29
CA ILE A 102 -33.86 -44.99 20.63
C ILE A 102 -34.49 -44.67 19.25
N ALA A 103 -34.22 -45.49 18.23
CA ALA A 103 -34.84 -45.44 16.90
C ALA A 103 -36.28 -46.02 16.91
N ALA A 104 -37.08 -46.12 15.84
CA ALA A 104 -36.90 -45.94 14.40
C ALA A 104 -38.24 -45.40 13.79
N ALA A 105 -38.55 -45.36 12.50
CA ALA A 105 -37.91 -45.88 11.27
C ALA A 105 -38.29 -45.00 10.05
N VAL A 106 -38.04 -45.50 8.83
CA VAL A 106 -38.56 -44.95 7.56
C VAL A 106 -39.18 -46.10 6.77
N ASP A 107 -40.33 -45.88 6.14
CA ASP A 107 -41.02 -46.85 5.28
C ASP A 107 -41.29 -46.24 3.90
N VAL A 108 -41.02 -47.00 2.83
CA VAL A 108 -40.98 -46.55 1.42
C VAL A 108 -41.47 -47.70 0.52
N PRO A 109 -42.25 -47.45 -0.56
CA PRO A 109 -42.99 -48.52 -1.25
C PRO A 109 -42.12 -49.62 -1.89
N GLN A 110 -42.61 -50.86 -1.83
CA GLN A 110 -41.97 -52.05 -2.42
C GLN A 110 -42.09 -52.12 -3.95
N PRO A 111 -41.00 -52.50 -4.65
CA PRO A 111 -41.03 -53.19 -5.94
C PRO A 111 -41.10 -54.72 -5.78
N LEU A 112 -41.42 -55.42 -6.86
CA LEU A 112 -41.61 -56.89 -6.91
C LEU A 112 -40.29 -57.70 -6.89
N ALA A 113 -40.38 -58.96 -6.45
CA ALA A 113 -39.24 -59.86 -6.26
C ALA A 113 -38.96 -60.81 -7.44
N PRO A 114 -37.68 -61.15 -7.71
CA PRO A 114 -37.28 -62.34 -8.47
C PRO A 114 -37.05 -63.58 -7.56
N ALA A 115 -36.93 -64.76 -8.18
CA ALA A 115 -36.93 -66.07 -7.52
C ALA A 115 -35.55 -66.53 -6.96
N PRO A 116 -35.51 -67.51 -6.02
CA PRO A 116 -34.27 -67.96 -5.39
C PRO A 116 -33.48 -68.99 -6.21
N VAL A 117 -32.16 -69.06 -5.97
CA VAL A 117 -31.28 -70.16 -6.40
C VAL A 117 -30.51 -70.69 -5.17
N ALA A 118 -30.24 -71.99 -5.13
CA ALA A 118 -29.88 -72.72 -3.91
C ALA A 118 -28.38 -72.72 -3.55
N GLN A 119 -28.07 -73.23 -2.36
CA GLN A 119 -26.72 -73.44 -1.84
C GLN A 119 -25.93 -74.47 -2.66
N ALA A 120 -24.62 -74.24 -2.78
CA ALA A 120 -23.61 -75.27 -3.06
C ALA A 120 -22.34 -74.94 -2.23
N SER A 121 -21.46 -75.91 -2.02
CA SER A 121 -20.44 -75.88 -0.96
C SER A 121 -19.01 -76.21 -1.44
N ALA A 122 -18.04 -75.83 -0.60
CA ALA A 122 -16.59 -76.08 -0.69
C ALA A 122 -15.84 -75.40 -1.87
N GLY A 123 -14.55 -75.06 -1.74
CA GLY A 123 -13.74 -75.06 -0.51
C GLY A 123 -12.23 -75.02 -0.80
N ALA A 124 -11.50 -74.15 -0.09
CA ALA A 124 -10.04 -74.12 -0.03
C ALA A 124 -9.61 -73.45 1.29
N ALA A 125 -8.50 -73.89 1.90
CA ALA A 125 -8.03 -73.39 3.19
C ALA A 125 -6.59 -72.86 3.11
N PRO A 126 -6.24 -71.75 3.79
CA PRO A 126 -4.86 -71.37 4.06
C PRO A 126 -4.30 -72.18 5.25
N SER A 127 -3.01 -72.53 5.21
CA SER A 127 -2.31 -73.19 6.32
C SER A 127 -1.86 -72.19 7.41
N PRO A 128 -1.68 -72.62 8.67
CA PRO A 128 -1.38 -71.72 9.79
C PRO A 128 0.11 -71.36 9.90
N GLY A 129 0.41 -70.12 10.27
CA GLY A 129 1.77 -69.68 10.58
C GLY A 129 1.83 -68.31 11.27
N ALA A 130 2.36 -68.30 12.51
CA ALA A 130 2.87 -67.12 13.24
C ALA A 130 1.98 -65.85 13.33
N THR A 131 0.96 -65.87 14.19
CA THR A 131 0.44 -64.61 14.78
C THR A 131 1.43 -64.06 15.80
N THR A 132 1.70 -62.76 15.74
CA THR A 132 2.70 -62.09 16.56
C THR A 132 2.17 -61.72 17.96
N PRO A 133 3.04 -61.45 18.95
CA PRO A 133 2.59 -60.97 20.26
C PRO A 133 1.79 -59.65 20.20
N VAL A 134 2.06 -58.82 19.19
CA VAL A 134 1.44 -57.49 19.02
C VAL A 134 -0.04 -57.61 18.63
N GLU A 135 -0.40 -58.54 17.74
CA GLU A 135 -1.81 -58.78 17.38
C GLU A 135 -2.65 -59.24 18.58
N ARG A 136 -2.06 -60.03 19.48
CA ARG A 136 -2.70 -60.46 20.73
C ARG A 136 -2.94 -59.27 21.66
N LEU A 137 -1.94 -58.41 21.83
CA LEU A 137 -2.06 -57.18 22.63
C LEU A 137 -3.15 -56.24 22.08
N ILE A 138 -3.19 -56.01 20.75
CA ILE A 138 -4.23 -55.21 20.09
C ILE A 138 -5.62 -55.82 20.32
N THR A 139 -5.75 -57.15 20.24
CA THR A 139 -7.03 -57.87 20.46
C THR A 139 -7.53 -57.72 21.89
N GLU A 140 -6.64 -57.83 22.89
CA GLU A 140 -6.96 -57.62 24.30
C GLU A 140 -7.32 -56.16 24.59
N GLN A 141 -6.60 -55.20 24.00
CA GLN A 141 -6.85 -53.77 24.18
C GLN A 141 -8.20 -53.33 23.57
N LEU A 142 -8.59 -53.90 22.42
CA LEU A 142 -9.92 -53.73 21.83
C LEU A 142 -11.03 -54.38 22.65
N ALA A 143 -10.77 -55.48 23.35
CA ALA A 143 -11.73 -56.09 24.27
C ALA A 143 -11.99 -55.18 25.49
N VAL A 144 -10.93 -54.59 26.07
CA VAL A 144 -11.05 -53.64 27.18
C VAL A 144 -11.87 -52.41 26.78
N MET A 145 -11.58 -51.80 25.62
CA MET A 145 -12.38 -50.67 25.10
C MET A 145 -13.86 -51.01 24.90
N ARG A 146 -14.18 -52.24 24.44
CA ARG A 146 -15.58 -52.68 24.29
C ARG A 146 -16.29 -52.81 25.65
N SER A 147 -15.62 -53.32 26.68
CA SER A 147 -16.20 -53.36 28.04
C SER A 147 -16.40 -51.96 28.64
N GLN A 148 -15.52 -51.00 28.35
CA GLN A 148 -15.68 -49.61 28.78
C GLN A 148 -16.87 -48.92 28.07
N LEU A 149 -17.02 -49.12 26.76
CA LEU A 149 -18.16 -48.59 26.00
C LEU A 149 -19.51 -49.19 26.43
N ALA A 150 -19.55 -50.49 26.75
CA ALA A 150 -20.75 -51.15 27.27
C ALA A 150 -21.20 -50.60 28.63
N LEU A 151 -20.25 -50.18 29.48
CA LEU A 151 -20.51 -49.54 30.78
C LEU A 151 -21.09 -48.12 30.67
N LEU A 152 -20.94 -47.44 29.53
CA LEU A 152 -21.36 -46.05 29.31
C LEU A 152 -22.76 -45.90 28.66
N ALA A 153 -23.44 -46.99 28.29
CA ALA A 153 -24.60 -46.98 27.40
C ALA A 153 -25.94 -47.44 28.05
N GLY A 154 -26.11 -47.30 29.37
CA GLY A 154 -27.17 -47.98 30.13
C GLY A 154 -28.51 -47.25 30.30
N GLY A 155 -29.54 -47.66 29.52
CA GLY A 155 -30.97 -47.55 29.88
C GLY A 155 -31.79 -46.41 29.21
N ALA A 156 -33.10 -46.55 28.94
CA ALA A 156 -34.01 -47.71 29.04
C ALA A 156 -35.27 -47.53 28.12
N ALA A 157 -36.17 -48.53 28.06
CA ALA A 157 -37.42 -48.56 27.24
C ALA A 157 -38.53 -47.63 27.82
N SER A 158 -39.76 -47.43 27.30
CA SER A 158 -40.63 -48.00 26.22
C SER A 158 -41.75 -46.96 25.89
N GLY A 159 -42.62 -47.01 24.86
CA GLY A 159 -42.92 -47.99 23.79
C GLY A 159 -44.44 -48.29 23.68
N ALA A 160 -45.17 -47.69 22.72
CA ALA A 160 -46.63 -47.86 22.52
C ALA A 160 -47.09 -47.57 21.06
N GLY A 161 -48.29 -48.04 20.67
CA GLY A 161 -48.84 -47.98 19.30
C GLY A 161 -49.85 -46.84 18.99
N PRO A 162 -50.37 -46.76 17.74
CA PRO A 162 -50.98 -45.53 17.19
C PRO A 162 -52.52 -45.47 17.19
N ALA A 163 -53.05 -44.26 16.92
CA ALA A 163 -54.42 -44.01 16.48
C ALA A 163 -54.42 -43.00 15.31
N ALA A 164 -55.31 -43.18 14.32
CA ALA A 164 -55.31 -42.42 13.06
C ALA A 164 -56.42 -41.36 12.98
N VAL A 165 -56.14 -40.25 12.28
CA VAL A 165 -57.13 -39.23 11.89
C VAL A 165 -56.88 -38.82 10.43
N ALA A 166 -57.96 -38.58 9.68
CA ALA A 166 -57.94 -38.28 8.24
C ALA A 166 -57.54 -36.81 7.93
N PRO A 167 -57.06 -36.50 6.70
CA PRO A 167 -56.48 -35.19 6.39
C PRO A 167 -57.50 -34.08 6.12
N GLY A 168 -57.20 -32.87 6.61
CA GLY A 168 -57.82 -31.61 6.18
C GLY A 168 -56.98 -30.89 5.10
N PRO A 169 -57.58 -29.95 4.34
CA PRO A 169 -56.93 -29.33 3.18
C PRO A 169 -55.82 -28.32 3.56
N ALA A 170 -54.91 -28.09 2.62
CA ALA A 170 -53.67 -27.35 2.84
C ALA A 170 -53.85 -25.86 3.13
N ALA A 171 -53.19 -25.38 4.20
CA ALA A 171 -52.90 -23.96 4.42
C ALA A 171 -51.45 -23.64 4.02
N ARG A 172 -51.21 -22.44 3.50
CA ARG A 172 -49.85 -21.96 3.16
C ARG A 172 -48.97 -21.90 4.43
N PRO A 173 -47.71 -22.37 4.41
CA PRO A 173 -46.80 -22.17 5.54
C PRO A 173 -46.48 -20.68 5.69
N ALA A 174 -46.65 -20.16 6.91
CA ALA A 174 -46.24 -18.80 7.27
C ALA A 174 -44.70 -18.65 7.31
N GLY A 175 -44.22 -17.41 7.32
CA GLY A 175 -42.79 -17.11 7.30
C GLY A 175 -42.03 -17.68 8.51
N ARG A 176 -40.84 -18.24 8.27
CA ARG A 176 -39.88 -18.58 9.32
C ARG A 176 -39.31 -17.31 9.96
N PRO A 177 -39.17 -17.23 11.30
CA PRO A 177 -38.39 -16.18 11.93
C PRO A 177 -36.90 -16.40 11.63
N ALA A 178 -36.23 -15.38 11.10
CA ALA A 178 -34.79 -15.40 10.88
C ALA A 178 -34.07 -14.88 12.14
N SER A 179 -33.41 -15.78 12.88
CA SER A 179 -32.40 -15.39 13.86
C SER A 179 -31.04 -15.28 13.17
N SER A 180 -30.51 -14.06 13.05
CA SER A 180 -29.17 -13.81 12.54
C SER A 180 -28.35 -13.02 13.57
N ARG A 181 -27.22 -13.61 13.99
CA ARG A 181 -26.12 -12.84 14.58
C ARG A 181 -25.58 -11.87 13.52
N PRO A 182 -25.06 -10.69 13.89
CA PRO A 182 -24.28 -9.86 12.98
C PRO A 182 -23.05 -10.65 12.50
N ALA A 183 -22.87 -10.76 11.18
CA ALA A 183 -21.66 -11.29 10.59
C ALA A 183 -20.66 -10.15 10.36
N ALA A 184 -19.36 -10.42 10.53
CA ALA A 184 -18.31 -9.48 10.13
C ALA A 184 -18.23 -9.39 8.59
N PRO A 185 -17.85 -8.22 8.02
CA PRO A 185 -17.73 -8.06 6.58
C PRO A 185 -16.57 -8.90 6.00
N LEU A 186 -16.77 -9.43 4.80
CA LEU A 186 -15.77 -10.20 4.05
C LEU A 186 -14.88 -9.28 3.20
N ALA A 187 -13.63 -9.67 3.01
CA ALA A 187 -12.63 -8.95 2.22
C ALA A 187 -12.41 -9.58 0.83
N PRO A 188 -11.66 -8.94 -0.10
CA PRO A 188 -11.32 -7.51 -0.19
C PRO A 188 -11.92 -6.86 -1.47
N GLY A 189 -12.12 -5.54 -1.44
CA GLY A 189 -12.53 -4.75 -2.62
C GLY A 189 -13.72 -3.81 -2.42
N ALA A 190 -14.50 -4.01 -1.36
CA ALA A 190 -15.63 -3.15 -1.00
C ALA A 190 -15.37 -2.34 0.28
N ARG A 191 -14.30 -1.53 0.32
CA ARG A 191 -14.20 -0.44 1.30
C ARG A 191 -15.27 0.60 0.94
N GLY A 192 -16.44 0.49 1.55
CA GLY A 192 -17.44 1.55 1.51
C GLY A 192 -16.94 2.75 2.30
N GLY A 193 -16.49 3.80 1.61
CA GLY A 193 -16.14 5.07 2.23
C GLY A 193 -17.34 5.66 3.00
N ALA A 194 -17.04 6.55 3.96
CA ALA A 194 -18.06 7.20 4.78
C ALA A 194 -19.14 7.86 3.91
N GLY A 195 -20.39 7.79 4.36
CA GLY A 195 -21.55 8.12 3.54
C GLY A 195 -21.60 9.58 3.10
N LEU A 196 -21.26 9.84 1.84
CA LEU A 196 -21.68 11.06 1.14
C LEU A 196 -23.20 11.18 1.26
N VAL A 197 -23.68 12.36 1.66
CA VAL A 197 -25.12 12.65 1.70
C VAL A 197 -25.68 12.53 0.29
N GLU A 198 -26.49 11.50 0.05
CA GLU A 198 -27.00 11.20 -1.29
C GLU A 198 -27.93 12.33 -1.76
N SER A 199 -27.52 13.03 -2.84
CA SER A 199 -28.32 14.13 -3.38
C SER A 199 -29.68 13.61 -3.87
N ARG A 200 -30.73 14.41 -3.70
CA ARG A 200 -32.08 14.05 -4.15
C ARG A 200 -32.13 13.73 -5.65
N GLU A 201 -31.23 14.34 -6.42
CA GLU A 201 -31.04 14.14 -7.85
C GLU A 201 -30.41 12.78 -8.16
N ARG A 202 -29.29 12.43 -7.49
CA ARG A 202 -28.65 11.11 -7.59
C ARG A 202 -29.60 9.97 -7.19
N ALA A 203 -30.32 10.14 -6.08
CA ALA A 203 -31.31 9.16 -5.62
C ALA A 203 -32.47 9.00 -6.64
N ARG A 204 -32.92 10.09 -7.26
CA ARG A 204 -33.94 10.06 -8.33
C ARG A 204 -33.41 9.36 -9.58
N TYR A 205 -32.18 9.64 -10.00
CA TYR A 205 -31.56 8.99 -11.15
C TYR A 205 -31.41 7.47 -10.95
N LEU A 206 -30.83 7.04 -9.83
CA LEU A 206 -30.63 5.62 -9.55
C LEU A 206 -31.96 4.85 -9.52
N LYS A 207 -33.05 5.49 -9.11
CA LYS A 207 -34.41 4.93 -9.24
C LYS A 207 -34.85 4.80 -10.71
N VAL A 208 -34.68 5.83 -11.53
CA VAL A 208 -35.02 5.79 -12.97
C VAL A 208 -34.22 4.71 -13.70
N LEU A 209 -32.91 4.61 -13.43
CA LEU A 209 -32.07 3.54 -13.97
C LEU A 209 -32.56 2.16 -13.51
N ALA A 210 -32.95 2.00 -12.25
CA ALA A 210 -33.50 0.73 -11.74
C ALA A 210 -34.84 0.33 -12.37
N GLU A 211 -35.72 1.30 -12.66
CA GLU A 211 -36.98 1.07 -13.36
C GLU A 211 -36.74 0.73 -14.85
N ARG A 212 -35.77 1.37 -15.51
CA ARG A 212 -35.37 1.11 -16.91
C ARG A 212 -34.71 -0.27 -17.06
N PHE A 213 -33.60 -0.49 -16.35
CA PHE A 213 -32.83 -1.73 -16.37
C PHE A 213 -33.65 -2.94 -15.91
N GLY A 214 -34.43 -2.78 -14.84
CA GLY A 214 -35.31 -3.83 -14.31
C GLY A 214 -36.54 -4.13 -15.18
N SER A 215 -36.89 -3.25 -16.12
CA SER A 215 -37.88 -3.53 -17.17
C SER A 215 -37.25 -4.25 -18.36
N ARG A 216 -36.02 -3.88 -18.74
CA ARG A 216 -35.23 -4.56 -19.79
C ARG A 216 -34.91 -6.01 -19.41
N THR A 217 -34.46 -6.24 -18.18
CA THR A 217 -33.89 -7.52 -17.70
C THR A 217 -34.80 -8.25 -16.71
N LYS A 218 -36.11 -8.14 -16.94
CA LYS A 218 -37.16 -8.56 -15.99
C LYS A 218 -37.07 -10.06 -15.64
N GLY A 219 -36.95 -10.92 -16.64
CA GLY A 219 -36.79 -12.36 -16.50
C GLY A 219 -35.51 -12.74 -15.77
N SER A 220 -34.40 -12.05 -16.02
CA SER A 220 -33.16 -12.19 -15.22
C SER A 220 -33.39 -11.82 -13.75
N LYS A 221 -34.11 -10.72 -13.46
CA LYS A 221 -34.48 -10.32 -12.08
C LYS A 221 -35.42 -11.33 -11.39
N GLU A 222 -36.44 -11.80 -12.10
CA GLU A 222 -37.39 -12.82 -11.61
C GLU A 222 -36.75 -14.21 -11.48
N PHE A 223 -35.74 -14.54 -12.29
CA PHE A 223 -34.90 -15.71 -12.12
C PHE A 223 -34.06 -15.58 -10.85
N ALA A 224 -33.28 -14.51 -10.70
CA ALA A 224 -32.42 -14.28 -9.53
C ALA A 224 -33.21 -14.34 -8.22
N GLN A 225 -34.42 -13.78 -8.18
CA GLN A 225 -35.29 -13.84 -6.99
C GLN A 225 -35.80 -15.25 -6.66
N ARG A 226 -36.02 -16.12 -7.67
CA ARG A 226 -36.37 -17.54 -7.48
C ARG A 226 -35.15 -18.43 -7.20
N PHE A 227 -33.98 -18.05 -7.71
CA PHE A 227 -32.72 -18.79 -7.65
C PHE A 227 -31.99 -18.64 -6.31
N ARG A 228 -31.98 -17.42 -5.73
CA ARG A 228 -31.27 -17.10 -4.47
C ARG A 228 -31.60 -18.02 -3.27
N PRO A 229 -32.83 -18.54 -3.06
CA PRO A 229 -33.10 -19.53 -2.01
C PRO A 229 -32.75 -20.99 -2.38
N LEU A 230 -32.34 -21.27 -3.62
CA LEU A 230 -32.04 -22.61 -4.13
C LEU A 230 -30.54 -22.90 -4.19
N ILE A 231 -29.71 -21.91 -4.55
CA ILE A 231 -28.26 -22.05 -4.69
C ILE A 231 -27.53 -20.93 -3.93
N ALA A 232 -26.54 -21.31 -3.14
CA ALA A 232 -25.61 -20.39 -2.50
C ALA A 232 -24.53 -19.96 -3.51
N ASP A 233 -24.73 -18.79 -4.12
CA ASP A 233 -23.80 -18.17 -5.06
C ASP A 233 -23.23 -16.87 -4.47
N SER A 234 -21.90 -16.72 -4.49
CA SER A 234 -21.22 -15.52 -4.01
C SER A 234 -21.37 -14.33 -4.96
N ARG A 235 -21.53 -14.55 -6.28
CA ARG A 235 -21.71 -13.45 -7.24
C ARG A 235 -22.95 -12.62 -6.94
N SER A 236 -24.02 -13.28 -6.50
CA SER A 236 -25.28 -12.69 -6.04
C SER A 236 -25.15 -11.71 -4.84
N SER A 237 -23.97 -11.52 -4.25
CA SER A 237 -23.70 -10.53 -3.19
C SER A 237 -22.55 -9.55 -3.48
N ILE A 238 -21.80 -9.73 -4.58
CA ILE A 238 -20.70 -8.83 -4.95
C ILE A 238 -21.24 -7.41 -5.21
N GLY A 239 -20.63 -6.40 -4.59
CA GLY A 239 -21.02 -5.00 -4.78
C GLY A 239 -22.37 -4.62 -4.15
N PHE A 240 -22.90 -5.41 -3.20
CA PHE A 240 -24.20 -5.11 -2.60
C PHE A 240 -24.23 -3.76 -1.85
N ARG A 241 -25.18 -2.90 -2.24
CA ARG A 241 -25.53 -1.65 -1.56
C ARG A 241 -27.05 -1.52 -1.45
N PRO A 242 -27.62 -1.01 -0.35
CA PRO A 242 -29.07 -0.82 -0.21
C PRO A 242 -29.69 0.05 -1.32
N THR A 243 -28.95 1.03 -1.86
CA THR A 243 -29.40 1.97 -2.90
C THR A 243 -29.43 1.34 -4.30
N THR A 244 -28.55 0.38 -4.61
CA THR A 244 -28.49 -0.29 -5.93
C THR A 244 -29.11 -1.69 -5.95
N LYS A 245 -29.64 -2.19 -4.81
CA LYS A 245 -30.19 -3.55 -4.66
C LYS A 245 -31.20 -3.96 -5.75
N GLU A 246 -31.98 -3.01 -6.28
CA GLU A 246 -33.01 -3.25 -7.29
C GLU A 246 -32.46 -3.44 -8.72
N MET A 247 -31.14 -3.30 -8.88
CA MET A 247 -30.35 -3.55 -10.09
C MET A 247 -29.30 -4.65 -9.87
N LEU A 248 -29.14 -5.18 -8.65
CA LEU A 248 -28.07 -6.11 -8.32
C LEU A 248 -28.51 -7.58 -8.45
N TYR A 249 -28.33 -8.11 -9.66
CA TYR A 249 -28.49 -9.53 -9.98
C TYR A 249 -27.67 -9.85 -11.24
N PRO A 250 -27.13 -11.07 -11.37
CA PRO A 250 -26.51 -11.49 -12.62
C PRO A 250 -27.53 -11.50 -13.77
N ILE A 251 -27.11 -11.04 -14.95
CA ILE A 251 -27.84 -11.29 -16.19
C ILE A 251 -27.79 -12.79 -16.49
N VAL A 252 -28.94 -13.38 -16.82
CA VAL A 252 -29.04 -14.82 -17.11
C VAL A 252 -28.94 -15.02 -18.62
N ALA A 253 -27.77 -15.47 -19.08
CA ALA A 253 -27.52 -15.72 -20.50
C ALA A 253 -28.33 -16.92 -21.02
N ASP A 254 -28.89 -16.77 -22.22
CA ASP A 254 -29.46 -17.86 -23.03
C ASP A 254 -28.39 -18.45 -23.96
N ARG A 255 -27.66 -17.57 -24.68
CA ARG A 255 -26.68 -17.97 -25.71
C ARG A 255 -25.62 -16.90 -25.95
N GLY A 256 -24.50 -17.29 -26.58
CA GLY A 256 -23.48 -16.38 -27.09
C GLY A 256 -22.94 -16.83 -28.46
N GLN A 257 -22.44 -15.89 -29.25
CA GLN A 257 -21.79 -16.15 -30.54
C GLN A 257 -20.87 -14.97 -30.92
N GLY A 258 -19.62 -15.26 -31.29
CA GLY A 258 -18.65 -14.21 -31.65
C GLY A 258 -18.35 -13.27 -30.46
N ALA A 259 -18.44 -11.96 -30.66
CA ALA A 259 -18.30 -10.97 -29.59
C ALA A 259 -19.59 -10.74 -28.77
N ARG A 260 -20.68 -11.48 -29.02
CA ARG A 260 -22.01 -11.13 -28.50
C ARG A 260 -22.67 -12.21 -27.65
N LEU A 261 -23.52 -11.76 -26.73
CA LEU A 261 -24.28 -12.55 -25.77
C LEU A 261 -25.75 -12.10 -25.77
N TRP A 262 -26.67 -13.03 -25.52
CA TRP A 262 -28.09 -12.76 -25.37
C TRP A 262 -28.61 -13.34 -24.05
N ASP A 263 -29.51 -12.61 -23.38
CA ASP A 263 -30.15 -13.05 -22.14
C ASP A 263 -31.51 -13.73 -22.37
N ILE A 264 -32.07 -14.32 -21.30
CA ILE A 264 -33.39 -14.97 -21.31
C ILE A 264 -34.58 -14.01 -21.52
N ASP A 265 -34.34 -12.70 -21.49
CA ASP A 265 -35.30 -11.66 -21.86
C ASP A 265 -35.22 -11.32 -23.37
N GLY A 266 -34.24 -11.88 -24.09
CA GLY A 266 -34.00 -11.65 -25.51
C GLY A 266 -33.10 -10.44 -25.81
N ASN A 267 -32.55 -9.78 -24.80
CA ASN A 267 -31.68 -8.62 -24.98
C ASN A 267 -30.33 -9.04 -25.54
N GLU A 268 -29.81 -8.28 -26.50
CA GLU A 268 -28.47 -8.45 -27.06
C GLU A 268 -27.44 -7.58 -26.33
N TYR A 269 -26.22 -8.10 -26.19
CA TYR A 269 -25.08 -7.45 -25.57
C TYR A 269 -23.80 -7.69 -26.39
N VAL A 270 -22.93 -6.68 -26.51
CA VAL A 270 -21.51 -6.88 -26.80
C VAL A 270 -20.81 -7.29 -25.50
N ASP A 271 -20.06 -8.39 -25.51
CA ASP A 271 -19.47 -8.99 -24.32
C ASP A 271 -18.00 -8.59 -24.13
N LEU A 272 -17.74 -7.73 -23.13
CA LEU A 272 -16.39 -7.37 -22.68
C LEU A 272 -15.83 -8.30 -21.60
N THR A 273 -16.65 -9.17 -21.02
CA THR A 273 -16.26 -10.14 -19.99
C THR A 273 -15.59 -11.38 -20.62
N LEU A 274 -16.10 -11.85 -21.76
CA LEU A 274 -15.58 -12.97 -22.55
C LEU A 274 -15.26 -14.21 -21.70
N GLY A 275 -16.15 -14.56 -20.77
CA GLY A 275 -15.96 -15.67 -19.83
C GLY A 275 -14.71 -15.49 -18.94
N TRP A 276 -14.50 -14.27 -18.42
CA TRP A 276 -13.31 -13.90 -17.64
C TRP A 276 -11.99 -14.06 -18.41
N GLY A 277 -12.04 -13.83 -19.72
CA GLY A 277 -10.89 -13.92 -20.62
C GLY A 277 -10.71 -15.27 -21.33
N VAL A 278 -11.61 -16.24 -21.13
CA VAL A 278 -11.66 -17.53 -21.86
C VAL A 278 -11.83 -17.34 -23.36
N HIS A 279 -12.77 -16.49 -23.78
CA HIS A 279 -13.22 -16.41 -25.17
C HIS A 279 -12.33 -15.51 -26.05
N LEU A 280 -11.02 -15.80 -26.12
CA LEU A 280 -10.08 -15.10 -27.03
C LEU A 280 -10.55 -15.12 -28.50
N LEU A 281 -11.14 -16.23 -28.92
CA LEU A 281 -11.69 -16.43 -30.27
C LEU A 281 -13.20 -16.11 -30.36
N GLY A 282 -13.76 -15.47 -29.33
CA GLY A 282 -15.20 -15.25 -29.17
C GLY A 282 -15.97 -16.47 -28.64
N HIS A 283 -17.27 -16.29 -28.49
CA HIS A 283 -18.22 -17.34 -28.13
C HIS A 283 -18.44 -18.31 -29.29
N ASN A 284 -18.50 -19.61 -28.96
CA ASN A 284 -18.76 -20.71 -29.89
C ASN A 284 -17.95 -20.63 -31.21
N PRO A 285 -16.60 -20.64 -31.17
CA PRO A 285 -15.77 -20.56 -32.37
C PRO A 285 -16.04 -21.76 -33.31
N PRO A 286 -16.26 -21.57 -34.62
CA PRO A 286 -16.68 -22.64 -35.52
C PRO A 286 -15.79 -23.90 -35.52
N ALA A 287 -14.47 -23.74 -35.46
CA ALA A 287 -13.52 -24.86 -35.41
C ALA A 287 -13.64 -25.69 -34.11
N VAL A 288 -13.78 -25.02 -32.96
CA VAL A 288 -13.97 -25.68 -31.66
C VAL A 288 -15.33 -26.39 -31.62
N MET A 289 -16.39 -25.74 -32.12
CA MET A 289 -17.73 -26.33 -32.18
C MET A 289 -17.83 -27.49 -33.18
N ALA A 290 -17.01 -27.53 -34.23
CA ALA A 290 -16.90 -28.69 -35.11
C ALA A 290 -16.23 -29.87 -34.40
N ALA A 291 -15.06 -29.65 -33.79
CA ALA A 291 -14.32 -30.69 -33.07
C ALA A 291 -15.10 -31.28 -31.88
N LEU A 292 -15.86 -30.44 -31.16
CA LEU A 292 -16.76 -30.89 -30.09
C LEU A 292 -17.92 -31.77 -30.60
N ARG A 293 -18.50 -31.46 -31.77
CA ARG A 293 -19.57 -32.29 -32.37
C ARG A 293 -19.04 -33.63 -32.86
N GLU A 294 -17.94 -33.61 -33.60
CA GLU A 294 -17.23 -34.82 -34.06
C GLU A 294 -16.91 -35.77 -32.88
N ARG A 295 -16.40 -35.23 -31.78
CA ARG A 295 -16.11 -36.01 -30.57
C ARG A 295 -17.35 -36.50 -29.83
N LEU A 296 -18.48 -35.78 -29.92
CA LEU A 296 -19.75 -36.20 -29.34
C LEU A 296 -20.38 -37.35 -30.14
N ASP A 297 -20.38 -37.26 -31.47
CA ASP A 297 -20.90 -38.30 -32.37
C ASP A 297 -20.11 -39.62 -32.25
N LEU A 298 -18.80 -39.52 -31.97
CA LEU A 298 -17.93 -40.66 -31.65
C LEU A 298 -17.96 -41.09 -30.17
N GLY A 299 -18.70 -40.39 -29.30
CA GLY A 299 -18.71 -40.58 -27.85
C GLY A 299 -17.35 -40.36 -27.17
N PHE A 300 -17.29 -40.59 -25.86
CA PHE A 300 -16.05 -40.49 -25.07
C PHE A 300 -16.02 -41.48 -23.91
N VAL A 301 -14.82 -41.78 -23.42
CA VAL A 301 -14.55 -42.62 -22.25
C VAL A 301 -13.76 -41.83 -21.20
N ILE A 302 -13.83 -42.28 -19.95
CA ILE A 302 -13.10 -41.73 -18.80
C ILE A 302 -12.17 -42.83 -18.26
N ALA A 303 -11.11 -42.45 -17.52
CA ALA A 303 -10.01 -43.28 -17.04
C ALA A 303 -9.06 -43.86 -18.11
N SER A 304 -9.53 -44.15 -19.33
CA SER A 304 -8.67 -44.47 -20.48
C SER A 304 -8.20 -43.19 -21.19
N ARG A 305 -6.91 -43.14 -21.59
CA ARG A 305 -6.37 -42.07 -22.44
C ARG A 305 -6.84 -42.20 -23.89
N THR A 306 -6.71 -41.11 -24.64
CA THR A 306 -7.02 -41.03 -26.09
C THR A 306 -5.89 -40.31 -26.82
N GLU A 307 -5.69 -40.61 -28.11
CA GLU A 307 -4.54 -40.14 -28.92
C GLU A 307 -4.45 -38.60 -29.00
N VAL A 308 -5.58 -37.89 -28.97
CA VAL A 308 -5.62 -36.41 -28.93
C VAL A 308 -4.88 -35.80 -27.72
N VAL A 309 -4.64 -36.55 -26.65
CA VAL A 309 -3.81 -36.10 -25.52
C VAL A 309 -2.36 -35.86 -25.95
N GLU A 310 -1.84 -36.67 -26.88
CA GLU A 310 -0.49 -36.51 -27.45
C GLU A 310 -0.41 -35.26 -28.33
N GLU A 311 -1.38 -35.08 -29.23
CA GLU A 311 -1.47 -33.92 -30.14
C GLU A 311 -1.54 -32.58 -29.37
N VAL A 312 -2.31 -32.55 -28.27
CA VAL A 312 -2.43 -31.39 -27.38
C VAL A 312 -1.15 -31.16 -26.58
N ALA A 313 -0.52 -32.23 -26.06
CA ALA A 313 0.74 -32.12 -25.33
C ALA A 313 1.87 -31.60 -26.22
N ALA A 314 2.01 -32.14 -27.44
CA ALA A 314 2.97 -31.69 -28.44
C ALA A 314 2.75 -30.21 -28.83
N GLY A 315 1.50 -29.79 -29.03
CA GLY A 315 1.19 -28.39 -29.35
C GLY A 315 1.44 -27.40 -28.21
N LEU A 316 1.26 -27.82 -26.96
CA LEU A 316 1.66 -27.03 -25.79
C LEU A 316 3.18 -26.88 -25.71
N ILE A 317 3.92 -27.97 -25.86
CA ILE A 317 5.39 -28.01 -25.88
C ILE A 317 5.92 -27.09 -26.99
N GLU A 318 5.42 -27.25 -28.22
CA GLU A 318 5.78 -26.44 -29.40
C GLU A 318 5.54 -24.94 -29.19
N LEU A 319 4.36 -24.54 -28.71
CA LEU A 319 4.01 -23.12 -28.58
C LEU A 319 4.63 -22.43 -27.37
N THR A 320 5.02 -23.17 -26.31
CA THR A 320 5.53 -22.59 -25.05
C THR A 320 7.03 -22.74 -24.85
N GLY A 321 7.69 -23.69 -25.54
CA GLY A 321 9.10 -24.03 -25.31
C GLY A 321 9.36 -24.82 -24.02
N MET A 322 8.32 -25.30 -23.35
CA MET A 322 8.41 -26.22 -22.21
C MET A 322 8.60 -27.67 -22.66
N GLU A 323 9.16 -28.52 -21.79
CA GLU A 323 9.62 -29.87 -22.15
C GLU A 323 8.61 -30.97 -21.80
N ARG A 324 7.83 -30.80 -20.72
CA ARG A 324 6.79 -31.75 -20.30
C ARG A 324 5.53 -31.02 -19.84
N VAL A 325 4.36 -31.65 -19.97
CA VAL A 325 3.06 -31.08 -19.56
C VAL A 325 2.18 -32.06 -18.78
N ALA A 326 1.32 -31.54 -17.91
CA ALA A 326 0.32 -32.30 -17.17
C ALA A 326 -1.05 -31.59 -17.20
N PHE A 327 -2.13 -32.38 -17.18
CA PHE A 327 -3.50 -31.90 -17.38
C PHE A 327 -4.39 -32.10 -16.15
N LEU A 328 -5.13 -31.05 -15.81
CA LEU A 328 -6.00 -30.89 -14.64
C LEU A 328 -7.32 -30.26 -15.07
N ASN A 329 -8.26 -30.07 -14.15
CA ASN A 329 -9.63 -29.66 -14.47
C ASN A 329 -9.85 -28.15 -14.35
N THR A 330 -9.05 -27.48 -13.51
CA THR A 330 -9.18 -26.04 -13.21
C THR A 330 -7.82 -25.35 -13.04
N GLY A 331 -7.81 -24.02 -13.15
CA GLY A 331 -6.62 -23.22 -12.88
C GLY A 331 -6.14 -23.32 -11.42
N THR A 332 -7.06 -23.39 -10.47
CA THR A 332 -6.74 -23.61 -9.04
C THR A 332 -5.98 -24.92 -8.81
N GLU A 333 -6.39 -26.01 -9.48
CA GLU A 333 -5.67 -27.28 -9.39
C GLU A 333 -4.26 -27.19 -9.97
N ALA A 334 -4.09 -26.49 -11.10
CA ALA A 334 -2.80 -26.28 -11.73
C ALA A 334 -1.85 -25.48 -10.84
N VAL A 335 -2.31 -24.40 -10.22
CA VAL A 335 -1.54 -23.63 -9.21
C VAL A 335 -1.17 -24.49 -8.01
N MET A 336 -2.16 -25.12 -7.36
CA MET A 336 -1.95 -25.98 -6.18
C MET A 336 -0.91 -27.06 -6.46
N THR A 337 -0.96 -27.65 -7.65
CA THR A 337 -0.11 -28.78 -8.04
C THR A 337 1.26 -28.30 -8.54
N ALA A 338 1.37 -27.12 -9.17
CA ALA A 338 2.66 -26.52 -9.51
C ALA A 338 3.47 -26.16 -8.25
N LEU A 339 2.81 -25.64 -7.20
CA LEU A 339 3.46 -25.45 -5.90
C LEU A 339 3.91 -26.78 -5.27
N ARG A 340 3.09 -27.84 -5.37
CA ARG A 340 3.47 -29.18 -4.89
C ARG A 340 4.68 -29.74 -5.64
N ILE A 341 4.70 -29.62 -6.97
CA ILE A 341 5.83 -30.03 -7.83
C ILE A 341 7.09 -29.25 -7.44
N ALA A 342 7.02 -27.92 -7.29
CA ALA A 342 8.17 -27.11 -6.90
C ALA A 342 8.74 -27.50 -5.52
N ARG A 343 7.87 -27.75 -4.52
CA ARG A 343 8.28 -28.26 -3.19
C ARG A 343 8.97 -29.61 -3.29
N THR A 344 8.38 -30.59 -3.98
CA THR A 344 9.01 -31.92 -4.18
C THR A 344 10.32 -31.82 -4.98
N ALA A 345 10.40 -30.98 -6.02
CA ALA A 345 11.58 -30.78 -6.85
C ALA A 345 12.70 -29.91 -6.21
N THR A 346 12.51 -29.46 -4.96
CA THR A 346 13.52 -28.70 -4.20
C THR A 346 13.80 -29.24 -2.80
N GLY A 347 12.90 -30.03 -2.21
CA GLY A 347 12.98 -30.43 -0.79
C GLY A 347 12.78 -29.26 0.17
N ARG A 348 11.98 -28.26 -0.22
CA ARG A 348 11.77 -26.99 0.49
C ARG A 348 10.27 -26.68 0.61
N ASP A 349 9.90 -25.83 1.57
CA ASP A 349 8.50 -25.46 1.82
C ASP A 349 8.15 -23.99 1.50
N ASP A 350 9.07 -23.05 1.68
CA ASP A 350 8.78 -21.61 1.59
C ASP A 350 8.44 -21.18 0.15
N VAL A 351 7.38 -20.38 -0.04
CA VAL A 351 6.94 -19.87 -1.35
C VAL A 351 6.71 -18.37 -1.31
N VAL A 352 7.22 -17.64 -2.31
CA VAL A 352 6.89 -16.22 -2.54
C VAL A 352 5.71 -16.07 -3.49
N VAL A 353 4.79 -15.16 -3.18
CA VAL A 353 3.71 -14.67 -4.06
C VAL A 353 3.63 -13.13 -3.96
N PHE A 354 2.88 -12.50 -4.87
CA PHE A 354 2.79 -11.02 -4.94
C PHE A 354 1.40 -10.47 -4.58
N SER A 355 1.36 -9.34 -3.87
CA SER A 355 0.16 -8.74 -3.25
C SER A 355 -0.95 -8.33 -4.22
N THR A 356 -0.62 -8.13 -5.50
CA THR A 356 -1.54 -7.73 -6.56
C THR A 356 -2.10 -8.89 -7.39
N ALA A 357 -1.46 -10.07 -7.33
CA ALA A 357 -1.75 -11.22 -8.18
C ALA A 357 -2.96 -12.05 -7.70
N TYR A 358 -3.55 -12.84 -8.60
CA TYR A 358 -4.63 -13.79 -8.27
C TYR A 358 -4.37 -15.20 -8.83
N HIS A 359 -4.06 -16.13 -7.91
CA HIS A 359 -3.66 -17.50 -8.21
C HIS A 359 -4.77 -18.55 -8.03
N GLY A 360 -6.03 -18.16 -8.20
CA GLY A 360 -7.18 -19.04 -7.94
C GLY A 360 -7.59 -19.06 -6.47
N HIS A 361 -8.12 -20.19 -6.00
CA HIS A 361 -8.75 -20.30 -4.67
C HIS A 361 -8.23 -21.46 -3.80
N ALA A 362 -6.99 -21.90 -4.00
CA ALA A 362 -6.37 -22.86 -3.09
C ALA A 362 -5.90 -22.15 -1.81
N ASP A 363 -6.11 -22.76 -0.65
CA ASP A 363 -5.79 -22.17 0.66
C ASP A 363 -4.35 -21.61 0.73
N SER A 364 -3.38 -22.32 0.14
CA SER A 364 -1.94 -21.96 0.12
C SER A 364 -1.56 -20.81 -0.82
N VAL A 365 -2.53 -20.15 -1.45
CA VAL A 365 -2.34 -18.89 -2.20
C VAL A 365 -3.33 -17.80 -1.80
N LEU A 366 -4.29 -18.10 -0.94
CA LEU A 366 -5.26 -17.14 -0.41
C LEU A 366 -4.69 -16.41 0.82
N ALA A 367 -3.50 -15.84 0.60
CA ALA A 367 -2.65 -15.17 1.56
C ALA A 367 -2.73 -13.64 1.42
N ALA A 368 -2.46 -12.92 2.51
CA ALA A 368 -2.28 -11.48 2.51
C ALA A 368 -1.03 -11.10 3.32
N ALA A 369 -0.29 -10.10 2.83
CA ALA A 369 0.83 -9.53 3.56
C ALA A 369 0.37 -9.03 4.94
N SER A 370 1.21 -9.24 5.93
CA SER A 370 1.05 -8.75 7.29
C SER A 370 2.39 -8.28 7.82
N ALA A 371 2.35 -7.33 8.75
CA ALA A 371 3.51 -6.99 9.58
C ALA A 371 3.16 -7.42 10.99
N GLU A 372 3.66 -8.58 11.39
CA GLU A 372 3.80 -8.90 12.80
C GLU A 372 5.27 -8.66 13.13
N ASN A 373 5.51 -7.79 14.09
CA ASN A 373 6.82 -7.59 14.68
C ASN A 373 7.87 -6.90 13.79
N GLY A 374 7.46 -6.00 12.89
CA GLY A 374 8.33 -5.42 11.85
C GLY A 374 8.79 -6.45 10.79
N VAL A 375 8.70 -7.74 11.12
CA VAL A 375 8.96 -8.86 10.25
C VAL A 375 7.79 -9.02 9.29
N ARG A 376 8.14 -9.26 8.01
CA ARG A 376 7.18 -9.53 6.95
C ARG A 376 6.55 -10.91 7.16
N THR A 377 5.37 -10.95 7.78
CA THR A 377 4.59 -12.17 8.01
C THR A 377 3.44 -12.27 7.00
N THR A 378 2.63 -13.32 7.10
CA THR A 378 1.53 -13.57 6.16
C THR A 378 0.37 -14.22 6.89
N ARG A 379 -0.84 -13.77 6.56
CA ARG A 379 -2.09 -14.19 7.20
C ARG A 379 -3.12 -14.59 6.14
N PRO A 380 -4.15 -15.39 6.49
CA PRO A 380 -5.24 -15.67 5.57
C PRO A 380 -5.95 -14.39 5.07
N ILE A 381 -6.33 -14.37 3.79
CA ILE A 381 -7.07 -13.26 3.19
C ILE A 381 -8.56 -13.25 3.56
N THR A 382 -9.11 -14.40 3.96
CA THR A 382 -10.53 -14.59 4.30
C THR A 382 -10.73 -15.71 5.34
N SER A 383 -11.90 -15.70 5.97
CA SER A 383 -12.31 -16.67 6.99
C SER A 383 -12.46 -18.09 6.45
N GLY A 384 -12.15 -19.09 7.28
CA GLY A 384 -12.27 -20.53 6.96
C GLY A 384 -10.95 -21.17 6.57
N ILE A 385 -9.99 -20.40 6.06
CA ILE A 385 -8.61 -20.82 5.81
C ILE A 385 -7.86 -20.81 7.15
N PRO A 386 -7.21 -21.92 7.58
CA PRO A 386 -6.41 -21.93 8.79
C PRO A 386 -5.05 -21.24 8.54
N ALA A 387 -4.49 -20.54 9.53
CA ALA A 387 -3.22 -19.81 9.39
C ALA A 387 -2.08 -20.70 8.84
N ARG A 388 -1.99 -21.95 9.31
CA ARG A 388 -1.03 -22.96 8.83
C ARG A 388 -1.12 -23.34 7.35
N ALA A 389 -2.17 -22.95 6.62
CA ALA A 389 -2.22 -23.14 5.17
C ALA A 389 -1.35 -22.12 4.42
N VAL A 390 -1.03 -20.98 5.05
CA VAL A 390 -0.25 -19.87 4.49
C VAL A 390 1.00 -19.54 5.31
N GLU A 391 1.39 -20.40 6.26
CA GLU A 391 2.57 -20.18 7.12
C GLU A 391 3.89 -20.14 6.31
N ASN A 392 4.04 -21.06 5.35
CA ASN A 392 5.19 -21.14 4.44
C ASN A 392 4.94 -20.36 3.14
N VAL A 393 4.29 -19.19 3.25
CA VAL A 393 3.97 -18.28 2.15
C VAL A 393 4.38 -16.86 2.51
N HIS A 394 5.11 -16.19 1.63
CA HIS A 394 5.55 -14.81 1.80
C HIS A 394 4.90 -13.94 0.73
N VAL A 395 3.99 -13.06 1.13
CA VAL A 395 3.37 -12.08 0.22
C VAL A 395 4.25 -10.84 0.13
N LEU A 396 4.81 -10.58 -1.04
CA LEU A 396 5.68 -9.43 -1.33
C LEU A 396 4.97 -8.39 -2.21
N GLU A 397 5.54 -7.19 -2.31
CA GLU A 397 5.12 -6.21 -3.32
C GLU A 397 5.77 -6.51 -4.68
N PHE A 398 5.05 -6.23 -5.77
CA PHE A 398 5.52 -6.49 -7.12
C PHE A 398 6.31 -5.29 -7.66
N GLY A 399 7.55 -5.51 -8.10
CA GLY A 399 8.37 -4.47 -8.73
C GLY A 399 9.29 -3.68 -7.81
N SER A 400 9.35 -3.97 -6.50
CA SER A 400 10.21 -3.28 -5.52
C SER A 400 11.54 -4.02 -5.27
N GLU A 401 12.60 -3.26 -4.97
CA GLU A 401 13.90 -3.82 -4.56
C GLU A 401 13.79 -4.66 -3.28
N ASP A 402 12.94 -4.22 -2.34
CA ASP A 402 12.49 -4.94 -1.14
C ASP A 402 12.03 -6.39 -1.38
N ALA A 403 11.49 -6.67 -2.57
CA ALA A 403 11.08 -8.01 -2.95
C ALA A 403 12.25 -8.79 -3.56
N LEU A 404 13.09 -8.15 -4.38
CA LEU A 404 14.30 -8.77 -4.94
C LEU A 404 15.29 -9.16 -3.84
N GLU A 405 15.57 -8.25 -2.90
CA GLU A 405 16.50 -8.47 -1.79
C GLU A 405 15.97 -9.54 -0.84
N PHE A 406 14.66 -9.56 -0.55
CA PHE A 406 14.03 -10.66 0.20
C PHE A 406 14.19 -12.00 -0.52
N ILE A 407 13.94 -12.07 -1.83
CA ILE A 407 14.06 -13.31 -2.62
C ILE A 407 15.51 -13.80 -2.69
N ASP A 408 16.51 -12.91 -2.80
CA ASP A 408 17.93 -13.28 -2.83
C ASP A 408 18.42 -13.73 -1.44
N ARG A 409 18.02 -13.02 -0.38
CA ARG A 409 18.33 -13.34 1.02
C ARG A 409 17.69 -14.66 1.48
N HIS A 410 16.51 -15.02 0.96
CA HIS A 410 15.76 -16.23 1.33
C HIS A 410 15.88 -17.38 0.33
N GLY A 411 16.41 -17.15 -0.87
CA GLY A 411 16.45 -18.08 -2.00
C GLY A 411 16.84 -19.53 -1.65
N PRO A 412 17.87 -19.79 -0.83
CA PRO A 412 18.24 -21.16 -0.44
C PRO A 412 17.15 -21.95 0.31
N ARG A 413 16.18 -21.26 0.93
CA ARG A 413 14.99 -21.84 1.57
C ARG A 413 13.74 -21.82 0.71
N LEU A 414 13.65 -20.92 -0.27
CA LEU A 414 12.48 -20.82 -1.16
C LEU A 414 12.40 -22.03 -2.11
N ALA A 415 11.28 -22.75 -2.06
CA ALA A 415 10.87 -23.74 -3.05
C ALA A 415 10.52 -23.06 -4.39
N ALA A 416 9.72 -21.98 -4.31
CA ALA A 416 9.26 -21.25 -5.48
C ALA A 416 9.12 -19.74 -5.25
N VAL A 417 9.25 -18.99 -6.35
CA VAL A 417 8.67 -17.66 -6.52
C VAL A 417 7.58 -17.80 -7.58
N MET A 418 6.33 -17.47 -7.23
CA MET A 418 5.20 -17.53 -8.16
C MET A 418 4.63 -16.13 -8.41
N THR A 419 4.31 -15.83 -9.66
CA THR A 419 3.79 -14.51 -10.06
C THR A 419 2.82 -14.60 -11.23
N GLU A 420 1.78 -13.77 -11.21
CA GLU A 420 0.96 -13.44 -12.38
C GLU A 420 1.73 -12.32 -13.12
N PRO A 421 2.39 -12.58 -14.28
CA PRO A 421 3.46 -11.69 -14.76
C PRO A 421 3.00 -10.27 -15.14
N VAL A 422 1.72 -10.10 -15.48
CA VAL A 422 1.02 -8.82 -15.52
C VAL A 422 -0.40 -9.05 -15.01
N THR A 423 -0.80 -8.39 -13.93
CA THR A 423 -2.05 -8.75 -13.23
C THR A 423 -3.30 -8.19 -13.90
N LEU A 424 -4.41 -8.93 -13.81
CA LEU A 424 -5.73 -8.40 -14.17
C LEU A 424 -6.16 -7.18 -13.33
N ARG A 425 -5.66 -7.04 -12.10
CA ARG A 425 -6.05 -5.92 -11.21
C ARG A 425 -5.41 -4.60 -11.64
N THR A 426 -4.16 -4.63 -12.12
CA THR A 426 -3.36 -3.45 -12.45
C THR A 426 -2.68 -3.60 -13.83
N PRO A 427 -3.42 -3.64 -14.95
CA PRO A 427 -2.85 -3.85 -16.29
C PRO A 427 -1.80 -2.83 -16.73
N GLY A 428 -1.80 -1.62 -16.16
CA GLY A 428 -0.78 -0.60 -16.41
C GLY A 428 0.57 -0.86 -15.72
N VAL A 429 0.62 -1.75 -14.72
CA VAL A 429 1.84 -2.07 -13.96
C VAL A 429 2.55 -3.25 -14.63
N GLN A 430 3.58 -2.95 -15.42
CA GLN A 430 4.37 -3.92 -16.16
C GLN A 430 5.86 -3.67 -15.86
N ASN A 431 6.56 -4.66 -15.29
CA ASN A 431 7.98 -4.56 -14.98
C ASN A 431 8.75 -5.80 -15.49
N PRO A 432 9.10 -5.86 -16.79
CA PRO A 432 9.83 -6.99 -17.37
C PRO A 432 11.28 -7.10 -16.86
N GLU A 433 11.85 -6.02 -16.31
CA GLU A 433 13.20 -6.02 -15.75
C GLU A 433 13.24 -6.67 -14.37
N PHE A 434 12.31 -6.30 -13.49
CA PHE A 434 12.07 -6.98 -12.22
C PHE A 434 11.88 -8.49 -12.42
N LEU A 435 11.06 -8.90 -13.41
CA LEU A 435 10.87 -10.32 -13.73
C LEU A 435 12.16 -11.02 -14.20
N ARG A 436 13.07 -10.31 -14.90
CA ARG A 436 14.40 -10.85 -15.25
C ARG A 436 15.31 -10.97 -14.04
N ARG A 437 15.33 -9.99 -13.13
CA ARG A 437 16.11 -10.04 -11.89
C ARG A 437 15.60 -11.14 -10.94
N VAL A 438 14.28 -11.30 -10.80
CA VAL A 438 13.66 -12.46 -10.14
C VAL A 438 14.10 -13.78 -10.80
N ARG A 439 14.17 -13.85 -12.14
CA ARG A 439 14.66 -15.06 -12.81
C ARG A 439 16.14 -15.34 -12.55
N GLU A 440 16.99 -14.33 -12.56
CA GLU A 440 18.40 -14.50 -12.24
C GLU A 440 18.59 -15.05 -10.82
N ILE A 441 17.95 -14.42 -9.84
CA ILE A 441 18.02 -14.80 -8.42
C ILE A 441 17.46 -16.22 -8.18
N THR A 442 16.30 -16.55 -8.75
CA THR A 442 15.73 -17.91 -8.61
C THR A 442 16.63 -18.98 -9.23
N ARG A 443 17.20 -18.71 -10.43
CA ARG A 443 18.16 -19.59 -11.10
C ARG A 443 19.45 -19.75 -10.28
N ARG A 444 19.91 -18.68 -9.61
CA ARG A 444 21.10 -18.67 -8.71
C ARG A 444 20.92 -19.60 -7.49
N HIS A 445 19.74 -19.63 -6.88
CA HIS A 445 19.45 -20.40 -5.67
C HIS A 445 18.78 -21.77 -5.90
N GLY A 446 18.49 -22.13 -7.15
CA GLY A 446 17.77 -23.36 -7.53
C GLY A 446 16.26 -23.36 -7.20
N THR A 447 15.76 -22.24 -6.66
CA THR A 447 14.33 -21.93 -6.44
C THR A 447 13.59 -21.95 -7.77
N LYS A 448 12.34 -22.45 -7.81
CA LYS A 448 11.58 -22.52 -9.07
C LYS A 448 10.85 -21.22 -9.35
N LEU A 449 11.07 -20.62 -10.51
CA LEU A 449 10.20 -19.55 -11.01
C LEU A 449 8.95 -20.17 -11.62
N ILE A 450 7.78 -19.78 -11.10
CA ILE A 450 6.47 -20.20 -11.59
C ILE A 450 5.73 -19.00 -12.17
N PHE A 451 5.44 -19.03 -13.46
CA PHE A 451 4.57 -18.03 -14.09
C PHE A 451 3.12 -18.52 -14.12
N ASP A 452 2.23 -17.78 -13.46
CA ASP A 452 0.79 -17.96 -13.61
C ASP A 452 0.33 -17.26 -14.89
N GLU A 453 0.23 -18.04 -15.96
CA GLU A 453 -0.16 -17.58 -17.29
C GLU A 453 -1.64 -17.89 -17.57
N MET A 454 -2.46 -18.05 -16.53
CA MET A 454 -3.91 -18.32 -16.63
C MET A 454 -4.72 -17.23 -17.36
N VAL A 455 -4.13 -16.06 -17.61
CA VAL A 455 -4.75 -14.92 -18.32
C VAL A 455 -3.91 -14.52 -19.54
N THR A 456 -2.59 -14.45 -19.35
CA THR A 456 -1.65 -13.92 -20.32
C THR A 456 -1.17 -14.95 -21.35
N GLY A 457 -1.16 -16.23 -20.97
CA GLY A 457 -0.78 -17.35 -21.82
C GLY A 457 -1.66 -17.43 -23.06
N PHE A 458 -1.04 -17.61 -24.23
CA PHE A 458 -1.65 -17.56 -25.56
C PHE A 458 -2.33 -16.23 -25.95
N ARG A 459 -2.58 -15.31 -25.00
CA ARG A 459 -3.25 -14.01 -25.20
C ARG A 459 -2.32 -12.90 -25.67
N CYS A 460 -1.18 -12.73 -25.02
CA CYS A 460 -0.21 -11.67 -25.34
C CYS A 460 0.83 -12.09 -26.38
N HIS A 461 1.14 -13.39 -26.42
CA HIS A 461 2.04 -14.05 -27.36
C HIS A 461 1.69 -15.56 -27.33
N PRO A 462 1.98 -16.37 -28.37
CA PRO A 462 1.69 -17.82 -28.33
C PRO A 462 2.32 -18.54 -27.12
N ALA A 463 3.54 -18.18 -26.74
CA ALA A 463 4.21 -18.72 -25.54
C ALA A 463 3.82 -18.03 -24.22
N GLY A 464 2.89 -17.08 -24.23
CA GLY A 464 2.63 -16.18 -23.09
C GLY A 464 3.74 -15.15 -22.85
N VAL A 465 3.75 -14.55 -21.66
CA VAL A 465 4.71 -13.51 -21.25
C VAL A 465 6.15 -13.99 -21.33
N GLN A 466 6.39 -15.29 -21.12
CA GLN A 466 7.72 -15.89 -21.28
C GLN A 466 8.34 -15.58 -22.65
N GLY A 467 7.58 -15.78 -23.74
CA GLY A 467 8.03 -15.45 -25.08
C GLY A 467 7.95 -13.96 -25.42
N LEU A 468 7.05 -13.20 -24.78
CA LEU A 468 6.93 -11.75 -25.01
C LEU A 468 8.12 -10.97 -24.42
N TYR A 469 8.59 -11.34 -23.22
CA TYR A 469 9.67 -10.64 -22.52
C TYR A 469 11.02 -11.37 -22.57
N GLY A 470 11.06 -12.60 -23.11
CA GLY A 470 12.28 -13.42 -23.19
C GLY A 470 12.72 -13.99 -21.84
N ILE A 471 11.76 -14.47 -21.03
CA ILE A 471 11.99 -14.94 -19.65
C ILE A 471 11.54 -16.38 -19.52
N GLU A 472 12.47 -17.29 -19.28
CA GLU A 472 12.18 -18.72 -19.11
C GLU A 472 11.77 -19.04 -17.67
N ALA A 473 10.52 -19.43 -17.41
CA ALA A 473 10.15 -20.02 -16.11
C ALA A 473 10.65 -21.47 -15.99
N ASP A 474 10.59 -22.02 -14.77
CA ASP A 474 10.81 -23.45 -14.51
C ASP A 474 9.51 -24.26 -14.63
N LEU A 475 8.40 -23.62 -14.24
CA LEU A 475 7.02 -24.08 -14.40
C LEU A 475 6.16 -22.92 -14.92
N ALA A 476 5.14 -23.23 -15.70
CA ALA A 476 4.07 -22.29 -16.05
C ALA A 476 2.70 -22.97 -15.93
N THR A 477 1.71 -22.23 -15.42
CA THR A 477 0.33 -22.72 -15.32
C THR A 477 -0.54 -22.05 -16.37
N TYR A 478 -1.33 -22.84 -17.11
CA TYR A 478 -2.22 -22.35 -18.16
C TYR A 478 -3.64 -22.88 -18.00
N GLY A 479 -4.59 -22.18 -18.60
CA GLY A 479 -6.01 -22.52 -18.56
C GLY A 479 -6.82 -21.58 -19.44
N LYS A 480 -8.08 -21.34 -19.06
CA LYS A 480 -9.03 -20.43 -19.74
C LYS A 480 -9.09 -20.65 -21.26
N ILE A 481 -8.34 -19.85 -22.02
CA ILE A 481 -8.28 -19.82 -23.49
C ILE A 481 -8.00 -21.20 -24.06
N ILE A 482 -7.05 -21.92 -23.48
CA ILE A 482 -6.61 -23.23 -23.99
C ILE A 482 -7.66 -24.35 -23.80
N GLY A 483 -8.73 -24.10 -23.06
CA GLY A 483 -9.86 -25.02 -22.95
C GLY A 483 -10.90 -24.85 -24.08
N GLY A 484 -10.83 -23.79 -24.89
CA GLY A 484 -11.83 -23.49 -25.92
C GLY A 484 -13.25 -23.24 -25.38
N GLY A 485 -13.39 -22.96 -24.09
CA GLY A 485 -14.68 -22.91 -23.37
C GLY A 485 -14.93 -24.12 -22.44
N MET A 486 -14.18 -25.21 -22.59
CA MET A 486 -14.23 -26.37 -21.70
C MET A 486 -13.37 -26.16 -20.43
N PRO A 487 -13.71 -26.76 -19.28
CA PRO A 487 -12.85 -26.75 -18.10
C PRO A 487 -11.51 -27.42 -18.36
N ILE A 488 -10.41 -26.70 -18.08
CA ILE A 488 -9.04 -27.22 -18.11
C ILE A 488 -8.15 -26.45 -17.13
N GLY A 489 -7.18 -27.15 -16.56
CA GLY A 489 -5.93 -26.60 -16.04
C GLY A 489 -4.75 -27.35 -16.67
N VAL A 490 -3.65 -26.66 -16.89
CA VAL A 490 -2.42 -27.22 -17.47
C VAL A 490 -1.24 -26.75 -16.63
N ILE A 491 -0.29 -27.64 -16.40
CA ILE A 491 1.06 -27.29 -15.93
C ILE A 491 2.02 -27.69 -17.03
N ALA A 492 2.90 -26.79 -17.43
CA ALA A 492 4.03 -27.06 -18.30
C ALA A 492 5.33 -26.76 -17.55
N GLY A 493 6.41 -27.46 -17.87
CA GLY A 493 7.68 -27.27 -17.16
C GLY A 493 8.86 -27.98 -17.82
N ARG A 494 10.01 -27.82 -17.16
CA ARG A 494 11.28 -28.44 -17.52
C ARG A 494 11.34 -29.92 -17.10
N GLY A 495 12.12 -30.72 -17.84
CA GLY A 495 12.51 -32.08 -17.46
C GLY A 495 13.23 -32.10 -16.11
N GLY A 496 13.18 -33.24 -15.40
CA GLY A 496 13.66 -33.34 -14.02
C GLY A 496 12.76 -32.65 -12.98
N ILE A 497 12.07 -31.56 -13.34
CA ILE A 497 11.09 -30.89 -12.45
C ILE A 497 9.71 -31.52 -12.61
N MET A 498 9.20 -31.63 -13.83
CA MET A 498 7.91 -32.30 -14.11
C MET A 498 7.96 -33.81 -13.80
N ASP A 499 9.15 -34.37 -13.66
CA ASP A 499 9.41 -35.78 -13.33
C ASP A 499 8.96 -36.13 -11.91
N THR A 500 8.71 -35.15 -11.03
CA THR A 500 8.08 -35.42 -9.73
C THR A 500 6.58 -35.77 -9.83
N ILE A 501 6.01 -35.91 -11.03
CA ILE A 501 4.64 -36.43 -11.24
C ILE A 501 4.65 -37.95 -11.44
N ASP A 502 5.61 -38.48 -12.21
CA ASP A 502 5.63 -39.88 -12.67
C ASP A 502 6.94 -40.63 -12.42
N GLY A 503 7.91 -39.97 -11.78
CA GLY A 503 9.25 -40.49 -11.49
C GLY A 503 10.24 -40.36 -12.66
N GLY A 504 9.86 -39.70 -13.76
CA GLY A 504 10.71 -39.43 -14.92
C GLY A 504 10.55 -40.41 -16.08
N VAL A 505 11.23 -40.08 -17.19
CA VAL A 505 11.13 -40.83 -18.45
C VAL A 505 11.95 -42.13 -18.38
N TRP A 506 11.39 -43.19 -18.98
CA TRP A 506 12.00 -44.50 -19.16
C TRP A 506 11.45 -45.14 -20.44
N ASP A 507 12.19 -46.07 -21.03
CA ASP A 507 11.93 -46.65 -22.34
C ASP A 507 11.58 -48.15 -22.26
N PHE A 508 10.93 -48.67 -23.30
CA PHE A 508 10.62 -50.10 -23.40
C PHE A 508 11.76 -50.86 -24.11
N GLY A 509 12.35 -51.83 -23.43
CA GLY A 509 13.34 -52.75 -24.00
C GLY A 509 14.77 -52.60 -23.47
N ASP A 510 15.00 -51.73 -22.48
CA ASP A 510 16.24 -51.64 -21.73
C ASP A 510 16.00 -51.78 -20.20
N ASP A 511 17.01 -51.48 -19.38
CA ASP A 511 16.95 -51.53 -17.91
C ASP A 511 16.55 -50.18 -17.25
N SER A 512 16.04 -49.21 -18.04
CA SER A 512 15.61 -47.92 -17.52
C SER A 512 14.33 -48.04 -16.67
N ARG A 513 14.13 -47.06 -15.78
CA ARG A 513 13.00 -47.04 -14.84
C ARG A 513 12.78 -45.63 -14.28
N PRO A 514 11.60 -45.32 -13.71
CA PRO A 514 11.42 -44.13 -12.90
C PRO A 514 12.44 -44.07 -11.74
N THR A 515 13.06 -42.90 -11.55
CA THR A 515 14.09 -42.65 -10.52
C THR A 515 13.88 -41.37 -9.71
N ALA A 516 13.04 -40.43 -10.16
CA ALA A 516 12.70 -39.23 -9.39
C ALA A 516 11.64 -39.53 -8.31
N GLU A 517 11.62 -38.71 -7.25
CA GLU A 517 10.61 -38.82 -6.20
C GLU A 517 9.25 -38.29 -6.69
N SER A 518 8.24 -39.16 -6.72
CA SER A 518 6.89 -38.83 -7.22
C SER A 518 5.98 -38.28 -6.12
N THR A 519 5.44 -37.08 -6.34
CA THR A 519 4.39 -36.47 -5.52
C THR A 519 2.99 -36.99 -5.90
N PHE A 520 1.98 -36.78 -5.06
CA PHE A 520 0.62 -37.24 -5.38
C PHE A 520 -0.06 -36.36 -6.45
N PHE A 521 -0.45 -37.00 -7.56
CA PHE A 521 -1.16 -36.40 -8.69
C PHE A 521 -2.34 -37.30 -9.13
N ALA A 522 -3.55 -36.75 -9.22
CA ALA A 522 -4.75 -37.45 -9.69
C ALA A 522 -5.86 -36.48 -10.12
N GLY A 523 -6.80 -36.94 -10.96
CA GLY A 523 -8.02 -36.20 -11.31
C GLY A 523 -8.93 -37.01 -12.23
N THR A 524 -10.21 -37.20 -11.85
CA THR A 524 -11.15 -38.06 -12.60
C THR A 524 -11.46 -37.58 -14.01
N PHE A 525 -11.49 -36.25 -14.22
CA PHE A 525 -11.75 -35.63 -15.53
C PHE A 525 -10.48 -34.99 -16.15
N SER A 526 -9.30 -35.25 -15.57
CA SER A 526 -8.02 -34.92 -16.22
C SER A 526 -7.97 -35.61 -17.59
N GLN A 527 -7.49 -34.91 -18.61
CA GLN A 527 -7.43 -35.42 -20.00
C GLN A 527 -8.81 -35.77 -20.62
N HIS A 528 -9.92 -35.23 -20.10
CA HIS A 528 -11.26 -35.52 -20.61
C HIS A 528 -11.39 -35.27 -22.13
N PRO A 529 -11.83 -36.25 -22.95
CA PRO A 529 -11.69 -36.16 -24.42
C PRO A 529 -12.38 -34.95 -25.06
N MET A 530 -13.53 -34.50 -24.55
CA MET A 530 -14.22 -33.29 -25.04
C MET A 530 -13.38 -32.01 -24.80
N THR A 531 -12.65 -31.95 -23.69
CA THR A 531 -11.73 -30.84 -23.39
C THR A 531 -10.49 -30.92 -24.29
N MET A 532 -9.96 -32.11 -24.53
CA MET A 532 -8.76 -32.29 -25.37
C MET A 532 -9.01 -31.91 -26.83
N VAL A 533 -10.16 -32.28 -27.44
CA VAL A 533 -10.47 -31.84 -28.82
C VAL A 533 -10.69 -30.34 -28.92
N ALA A 534 -11.25 -29.70 -27.89
CA ALA A 534 -11.41 -28.24 -27.84
C ALA A 534 -10.04 -27.54 -27.71
N ALA A 535 -9.16 -28.06 -26.86
CA ALA A 535 -7.79 -27.59 -26.71
C ALA A 535 -6.98 -27.73 -28.01
N ARG A 536 -7.08 -28.87 -28.70
CA ARG A 536 -6.48 -29.08 -30.03
C ARG A 536 -6.98 -28.03 -31.03
N ALA A 537 -8.29 -27.83 -31.13
CA ALA A 537 -8.88 -26.85 -32.06
C ALA A 537 -8.44 -25.40 -31.77
N VAL A 538 -8.10 -25.07 -30.51
CA VAL A 538 -7.48 -23.78 -30.15
C VAL A 538 -5.99 -23.77 -30.52
N LEU A 539 -5.21 -24.80 -30.18
CA LEU A 539 -3.79 -24.92 -30.52
C LEU A 539 -3.55 -24.81 -32.03
N ASP A 540 -4.32 -25.54 -32.83
CA ASP A 540 -4.22 -25.53 -34.30
C ASP A 540 -4.67 -24.22 -34.92
N HIS A 541 -5.50 -23.44 -34.22
CA HIS A 541 -5.78 -22.06 -34.59
C HIS A 541 -4.59 -21.14 -34.27
N LEU A 542 -4.04 -21.21 -33.06
CA LEU A 542 -2.88 -20.41 -32.64
C LEU A 542 -1.62 -20.69 -33.47
N ARG A 543 -1.37 -21.96 -33.83
CA ARG A 543 -0.30 -22.37 -34.76
C ARG A 543 -0.43 -21.71 -36.13
N ARG A 544 -1.64 -21.74 -36.72
CA ARG A 544 -1.90 -21.27 -38.10
C ARG A 544 -1.80 -19.76 -38.25
N GLU A 545 -2.38 -19.02 -37.31
CA GLU A 545 -2.33 -17.55 -37.33
C GLU A 545 -0.99 -17.00 -36.78
N GLY A 546 -0.30 -17.80 -35.96
CA GLY A 546 0.98 -17.46 -35.35
C GLY A 546 0.92 -16.19 -34.47
N PRO A 547 2.08 -15.57 -34.17
CA PRO A 547 2.16 -14.34 -33.37
C PRO A 547 1.47 -13.10 -34.00
N ALA A 548 0.92 -13.19 -35.22
CA ALA A 548 0.16 -12.10 -35.82
C ALA A 548 -1.15 -11.85 -35.06
N LEU A 549 -1.87 -12.93 -34.69
CA LEU A 549 -3.16 -12.86 -33.99
C LEU A 549 -3.08 -12.02 -32.71
N GLN A 550 -2.08 -12.24 -31.86
CA GLN A 550 -1.92 -11.50 -30.60
C GLN A 550 -1.52 -10.04 -30.84
N ARG A 551 -0.62 -9.76 -31.81
CA ARG A 551 -0.17 -8.40 -32.12
C ARG A 551 -1.28 -7.54 -32.75
N ASP A 552 -2.11 -8.12 -33.61
CA ASP A 552 -3.20 -7.41 -34.25
C ASP A 552 -4.39 -7.23 -33.30
N LEU A 553 -4.63 -8.17 -32.37
CA LEU A 553 -5.61 -7.99 -31.29
C LEU A 553 -5.14 -6.99 -30.22
N ASP A 554 -3.84 -6.96 -29.90
CA ASP A 554 -3.25 -5.92 -29.03
C ASP A 554 -3.41 -4.53 -29.66
N ARG A 555 -3.03 -4.35 -30.93
CA ARG A 555 -3.22 -3.08 -31.66
C ARG A 555 -4.69 -2.67 -31.78
N LYS A 556 -5.61 -3.64 -31.96
CA LYS A 556 -7.07 -3.38 -31.91
C LYS A 556 -7.49 -2.86 -30.54
N THR A 557 -6.93 -3.41 -29.47
CA THR A 557 -7.22 -3.01 -28.08
C THR A 557 -6.62 -1.64 -27.75
N GLU A 558 -5.41 -1.37 -28.18
CA GLU A 558 -4.74 -0.06 -28.10
C GLU A 558 -5.58 1.05 -28.74
N VAL A 559 -5.87 0.94 -30.04
CA VAL A 559 -6.66 1.95 -30.77
C VAL A 559 -8.06 2.17 -30.17
N PHE A 560 -8.64 1.15 -29.55
CA PHE A 560 -9.91 1.25 -28.84
C PHE A 560 -9.77 1.95 -27.48
N VAL A 561 -8.76 1.59 -26.68
CA VAL A 561 -8.45 2.17 -25.37
C VAL A 561 -8.06 3.64 -25.48
N ASP A 562 -7.26 4.01 -26.48
CA ASP A 562 -6.85 5.39 -26.75
C ASP A 562 -8.07 6.26 -27.13
N ARG A 563 -9.03 5.70 -27.88
CA ARG A 563 -10.31 6.38 -28.18
C ARG A 563 -11.18 6.58 -26.94
N LEU A 564 -11.23 5.62 -26.02
CA LEU A 564 -11.95 5.79 -24.74
C LEU A 564 -11.27 6.85 -23.86
N ASN A 565 -9.94 6.85 -23.78
CA ASN A 565 -9.17 7.88 -23.07
C ASN A 565 -9.37 9.27 -23.67
N ALA A 566 -9.42 9.38 -25.01
CA ALA A 566 -9.76 10.62 -25.69
C ALA A 566 -11.21 11.08 -25.40
N ASP A 567 -12.18 10.16 -25.37
CA ASP A 567 -13.56 10.49 -24.97
C ASP A 567 -13.65 10.95 -23.51
N PHE A 568 -12.91 10.34 -22.59
CA PHE A 568 -12.88 10.73 -21.17
C PHE A 568 -12.17 12.07 -20.93
N HIS A 569 -11.16 12.39 -21.74
CA HIS A 569 -10.54 13.72 -21.76
C HIS A 569 -11.50 14.78 -22.35
N GLU A 570 -12.18 14.49 -23.45
CA GLU A 570 -13.13 15.42 -24.09
C GLU A 570 -14.39 15.65 -23.22
N LEU A 571 -14.90 14.59 -22.59
CA LEU A 571 -16.00 14.65 -21.64
C LEU A 571 -15.59 15.19 -20.26
N ASP A 572 -14.31 15.45 -20.01
CA ASP A 572 -13.80 15.93 -18.72
C ASP A 572 -14.33 15.08 -17.54
N VAL A 573 -13.82 13.85 -17.43
CA VAL A 573 -14.11 12.92 -16.33
C VAL A 573 -12.84 12.26 -15.75
N PRO A 574 -12.83 11.85 -14.46
CA PRO A 574 -11.64 11.34 -13.79
C PRO A 574 -11.60 9.81 -13.95
N ILE A 575 -11.57 9.36 -15.20
CA ILE A 575 -11.55 7.96 -15.59
C ILE A 575 -10.44 7.78 -16.62
N GLU A 576 -9.53 6.83 -16.38
CA GLU A 576 -8.48 6.45 -17.32
C GLU A 576 -8.56 4.96 -17.62
N VAL A 577 -8.22 4.54 -18.83
CA VAL A 577 -8.26 3.15 -19.26
C VAL A 577 -6.83 2.63 -19.43
N ARG A 578 -6.44 1.66 -18.59
CA ARG A 578 -5.17 0.93 -18.72
C ARG A 578 -5.39 -0.40 -19.44
N ARG A 579 -4.40 -0.81 -20.24
CA ARG A 579 -4.39 -2.09 -20.97
C ARG A 579 -3.10 -2.88 -20.73
N PHE A 580 -3.20 -4.20 -20.86
CA PHE A 580 -2.08 -5.05 -21.24
C PHE A 580 -2.58 -6.07 -22.27
N SER A 581 -1.90 -6.14 -23.42
CA SER A 581 -2.40 -6.90 -24.56
C SER A 581 -3.89 -6.58 -24.82
N SER A 582 -4.71 -7.62 -24.89
CA SER A 582 -6.14 -7.58 -25.18
C SER A 582 -7.05 -7.62 -23.93
N PHE A 583 -6.54 -7.17 -22.78
CA PHE A 583 -7.36 -6.88 -21.59
C PHE A 583 -7.11 -5.49 -21.03
N PHE A 584 -8.15 -4.91 -20.42
CA PHE A 584 -8.14 -3.54 -19.94
C PHE A 584 -9.06 -3.34 -18.71
N ARG A 585 -8.85 -2.23 -18.01
CA ARG A 585 -9.68 -1.79 -16.86
C ARG A 585 -9.83 -0.28 -16.87
N PHE A 586 -10.92 0.20 -16.27
CA PHE A 586 -11.10 1.61 -15.95
C PHE A 586 -10.53 1.88 -14.54
N GLU A 587 -9.61 2.84 -14.43
CA GLU A 587 -9.04 3.37 -13.19
C GLU A 587 -9.78 4.66 -12.82
N HIS A 588 -10.19 4.77 -11.55
CA HIS A 588 -11.06 5.85 -11.04
C HIS A 588 -11.05 5.87 -9.50
N GLU A 589 -11.31 7.03 -8.91
CA GLU A 589 -11.45 7.18 -7.45
C GLU A 589 -12.92 7.14 -6.99
N GLN A 590 -13.85 7.57 -7.85
CA GLN A 590 -15.28 7.64 -7.55
C GLN A 590 -15.98 6.27 -7.68
N ASN A 591 -17.19 6.12 -7.15
CA ASN A 591 -17.97 4.88 -7.27
C ASN A 591 -18.59 4.71 -8.67
N MET A 592 -17.98 3.88 -9.53
CA MET A 592 -18.46 3.58 -10.89
C MET A 592 -19.56 2.50 -10.99
N ASP A 593 -20.10 1.95 -9.89
CA ASP A 593 -21.22 0.99 -9.98
C ASP A 593 -22.39 1.47 -10.89
N PRO A 594 -22.80 2.75 -10.89
CA PRO A 594 -23.82 3.26 -11.82
C PRO A 594 -23.40 3.24 -13.30
N LEU A 595 -22.12 3.43 -13.62
CA LEU A 595 -21.59 3.35 -14.99
C LEU A 595 -21.71 1.92 -15.53
N TYR A 596 -21.29 0.93 -14.74
CA TYR A 596 -21.37 -0.47 -15.17
C TYR A 596 -22.82 -0.98 -15.27
N LEU A 597 -23.73 -0.46 -14.46
CA LEU A 597 -25.17 -0.75 -14.59
C LEU A 597 -25.81 -0.08 -15.82
N ASN A 598 -25.39 1.15 -16.16
CA ASN A 598 -25.85 1.84 -17.38
C ASN A 598 -25.30 1.15 -18.66
N LEU A 599 -24.06 0.64 -18.61
CA LEU A 599 -23.51 -0.18 -19.70
C LEU A 599 -24.32 -1.47 -19.95
N LEU A 600 -24.71 -2.18 -18.89
CA LEU A 600 -25.61 -3.34 -19.00
C LEU A 600 -26.96 -2.94 -19.61
N ASP A 601 -27.59 -1.88 -19.10
CA ASP A 601 -28.84 -1.33 -19.63
C ASP A 601 -28.75 -0.93 -21.12
N ARG A 602 -27.57 -0.51 -21.59
CA ARG A 602 -27.29 -0.12 -22.98
C ARG A 602 -26.81 -1.26 -23.89
N GLY A 603 -26.69 -2.49 -23.39
CA GLY A 603 -26.28 -3.65 -24.19
C GLY A 603 -24.76 -3.84 -24.29
N VAL A 604 -24.02 -3.56 -23.22
CA VAL A 604 -22.60 -3.92 -23.07
C VAL A 604 -22.46 -4.79 -21.81
N PHE A 605 -22.10 -6.06 -21.97
CA PHE A 605 -22.04 -7.01 -20.86
C PHE A 605 -20.73 -6.88 -20.05
N VAL A 606 -20.86 -6.34 -18.84
CA VAL A 606 -19.78 -6.10 -17.88
C VAL A 606 -20.05 -6.80 -16.55
N TRP A 607 -19.26 -7.82 -16.23
CA TRP A 607 -19.40 -8.60 -14.98
C TRP A 607 -19.03 -7.82 -13.71
N GLU A 608 -19.26 -8.44 -12.55
CA GLU A 608 -19.31 -7.76 -11.25
C GLU A 608 -17.96 -7.20 -10.77
N LEU A 609 -16.82 -7.81 -11.10
CA LEU A 609 -15.48 -7.34 -10.67
C LEU A 609 -14.69 -6.58 -11.75
N ARG A 610 -15.32 -6.22 -12.88
CA ARG A 610 -14.86 -5.16 -13.82
C ARG A 610 -13.51 -5.42 -14.53
N ASN A 611 -13.18 -6.67 -14.83
CA ASN A 611 -12.10 -7.01 -15.78
C ASN A 611 -12.66 -7.09 -17.20
N PHE A 612 -12.05 -6.39 -18.16
CA PHE A 612 -12.54 -6.32 -19.55
C PHE A 612 -11.52 -6.88 -20.54
N PHE A 613 -12.02 -7.45 -21.64
CA PHE A 613 -11.26 -8.17 -22.64
C PHE A 613 -11.80 -7.87 -24.04
N LEU A 614 -10.92 -7.88 -25.05
CA LEU A 614 -11.33 -8.06 -26.44
C LEU A 614 -11.04 -9.50 -26.92
N SER A 615 -11.72 -9.87 -28.00
CA SER A 615 -11.54 -11.12 -28.75
C SER A 615 -11.24 -10.82 -30.22
N THR A 616 -10.69 -11.81 -30.94
CA THR A 616 -10.50 -11.69 -32.39
C THR A 616 -11.82 -11.39 -33.11
N ALA A 617 -12.92 -11.96 -32.60
CA ALA A 617 -14.29 -11.81 -33.08
C ALA A 617 -14.99 -10.47 -32.76
N HIS A 618 -14.34 -9.51 -32.07
CA HIS A 618 -14.86 -8.14 -31.97
C HIS A 618 -14.64 -7.39 -33.29
N GLU A 619 -15.71 -6.99 -33.95
CA GLU A 619 -15.67 -6.15 -35.15
C GLU A 619 -15.65 -4.65 -34.79
N GLN A 620 -15.33 -3.78 -35.76
CA GLN A 620 -15.31 -2.33 -35.53
C GLN A 620 -16.68 -1.80 -35.07
N ALA A 621 -17.78 -2.40 -35.55
CA ALA A 621 -19.13 -2.06 -35.13
C ALA A 621 -19.43 -2.43 -33.66
N ASP A 622 -18.80 -3.48 -33.12
CA ASP A 622 -18.90 -3.80 -31.68
C ASP A 622 -18.17 -2.75 -30.86
N LEU A 623 -16.97 -2.37 -31.28
CA LEU A 623 -16.14 -1.37 -30.60
C LEU A 623 -16.77 0.03 -30.63
N ASP A 624 -17.32 0.44 -31.77
CA ASP A 624 -18.00 1.74 -31.90
C ASP A 624 -19.31 1.78 -31.09
N HIS A 625 -20.05 0.65 -30.98
CA HIS A 625 -21.20 0.53 -30.07
C HIS A 625 -20.79 0.63 -28.60
N VAL A 626 -19.75 -0.10 -28.18
CA VAL A 626 -19.25 -0.02 -26.79
C VAL A 626 -18.75 1.39 -26.47
N ARG A 627 -18.01 2.03 -27.39
CA ARG A 627 -17.54 3.42 -27.25
C ARG A 627 -18.71 4.39 -27.08
N ALA A 628 -19.73 4.29 -27.92
CA ALA A 628 -20.94 5.10 -27.79
C ALA A 628 -21.66 4.85 -26.46
N ALA A 629 -21.86 3.59 -26.06
CA ALA A 629 -22.50 3.24 -24.80
C ALA A 629 -21.72 3.77 -23.57
N VAL A 630 -20.38 3.75 -23.59
CA VAL A 630 -19.54 4.34 -22.56
C VAL A 630 -19.68 5.87 -22.54
N ARG A 631 -19.51 6.53 -23.69
CA ARG A 631 -19.55 7.99 -23.81
C ARG A 631 -20.92 8.55 -23.40
N ASP A 632 -22.00 7.93 -23.86
CA ASP A 632 -23.36 8.28 -23.45
C ASP A 632 -23.59 8.03 -21.95
N SER A 633 -23.15 6.89 -21.41
CA SER A 633 -23.35 6.57 -19.99
C SER A 633 -22.67 7.58 -19.09
N VAL A 634 -21.45 8.00 -19.46
CA VAL A 634 -20.73 9.06 -18.74
C VAL A 634 -21.46 10.40 -18.85
N THR A 635 -21.96 10.76 -20.04
CA THR A 635 -22.72 12.00 -20.26
C THR A 635 -23.98 12.03 -19.38
N GLU A 636 -24.81 10.99 -19.44
CA GLU A 636 -26.03 10.82 -18.63
C GLU A 636 -25.74 10.87 -17.12
N LEU A 637 -24.61 10.31 -16.67
CA LEU A 637 -24.23 10.33 -15.26
C LEU A 637 -23.65 11.68 -14.79
N ARG A 638 -23.05 12.48 -15.69
CA ARG A 638 -22.68 13.89 -15.40
C ARG A 638 -23.92 14.78 -15.31
N GLU A 639 -24.84 14.66 -16.27
CA GLU A 639 -26.11 15.42 -16.30
C GLU A 639 -26.96 15.22 -15.04
N HIS A 640 -26.84 14.06 -14.38
CA HIS A 640 -27.53 13.74 -13.13
C HIS A 640 -26.66 13.79 -11.86
N GLY A 641 -25.46 14.39 -11.93
CA GLY A 641 -24.59 14.61 -10.77
C GLY A 641 -24.16 13.32 -10.04
N VAL A 642 -24.08 12.21 -10.77
CA VAL A 642 -23.70 10.88 -10.25
C VAL A 642 -22.22 10.62 -10.47
N LEU A 643 -21.70 11.06 -11.63
CA LEU A 643 -20.31 11.45 -11.81
C LEU A 643 -20.21 12.94 -11.51
N GLY A 644 -19.19 13.35 -10.75
CA GLY A 644 -18.79 14.76 -10.75
C GLY A 644 -18.24 15.18 -12.12
N PRO A 645 -18.07 16.48 -12.38
CA PRO A 645 -17.08 16.90 -13.37
C PRO A 645 -15.74 16.23 -13.02
N GLY A 646 -14.97 15.90 -14.04
CA GLY A 646 -13.64 15.35 -13.86
C GLY A 646 -12.72 16.35 -13.21
N ARG A 647 -11.60 15.80 -12.73
CA ARG A 647 -10.29 16.44 -12.71
C ARG A 647 -10.35 17.99 -12.76
N ALA A 648 -10.25 18.72 -11.65
CA ALA A 648 -9.29 18.50 -10.57
C ALA A 648 -8.01 17.77 -11.03
N ALA A 649 -7.54 18.06 -12.26
CA ALA A 649 -6.23 17.65 -12.72
C ALA A 649 -5.20 18.69 -12.30
N PRO A 650 -3.95 18.27 -12.09
CA PRO A 650 -2.80 19.07 -12.50
C PRO A 650 -2.98 19.39 -14.01
N ALA A 651 -3.56 20.54 -14.33
CA ALA A 651 -4.20 20.72 -15.64
C ALA A 651 -3.22 20.93 -16.81
N GLY A 652 -3.58 20.33 -17.94
CA GLY A 652 -3.03 20.48 -19.28
C GLY A 652 -3.83 19.55 -20.21
N ALA A 653 -4.25 19.94 -21.40
CA ALA A 653 -3.75 21.05 -22.22
C ALA A 653 -4.49 22.40 -22.09
N VAL A 654 -3.68 23.47 -22.05
CA VAL A 654 -3.92 24.88 -22.48
C VAL A 654 -5.38 25.39 -22.60
N VAL A 655 -6.16 25.24 -21.54
CA VAL A 655 -6.50 26.44 -20.77
C VAL A 655 -5.71 26.32 -19.47
N ALA A 656 -5.05 27.40 -19.04
CA ALA A 656 -4.24 27.34 -17.82
C ALA A 656 -5.14 26.95 -16.62
N PRO A 657 -4.68 26.07 -15.71
CA PRO A 657 -5.35 25.93 -14.42
C PRO A 657 -5.42 27.31 -13.75
N PRO A 658 -6.41 27.59 -12.88
CA PRO A 658 -6.24 28.64 -11.89
C PRO A 658 -4.92 28.35 -11.16
N ALA A 659 -3.97 29.27 -11.26
CA ALA A 659 -2.60 29.01 -10.84
C ALA A 659 -2.59 28.55 -9.37
N PRO A 660 -1.78 27.53 -9.00
CA PRO A 660 -1.71 27.06 -7.63
C PRO A 660 -1.43 28.24 -6.70
N ARG A 661 -2.16 28.32 -5.59
CA ARG A 661 -2.13 29.51 -4.73
C ARG A 661 -1.14 29.28 -3.61
N SER A 662 -0.33 30.31 -3.33
CA SER A 662 0.58 30.25 -2.19
C SER A 662 -0.19 30.08 -0.87
N THR A 663 0.40 29.39 0.10
CA THR A 663 -0.12 29.43 1.49
C THR A 663 0.19 30.81 2.09
N LEU A 664 -0.53 31.25 3.13
CA LEU A 664 -0.17 32.54 3.77
C LEU A 664 1.24 32.49 4.38
N ALA A 665 1.64 31.33 4.91
CA ALA A 665 2.99 31.11 5.40
C ALA A 665 4.04 31.33 4.28
N GLN A 666 3.80 30.77 3.09
CA GLN A 666 4.70 30.95 1.94
C GLN A 666 4.76 32.41 1.48
N ARG A 667 3.63 33.15 1.53
CA ARG A 667 3.62 34.59 1.24
C ARG A 667 4.43 35.40 2.23
N GLN A 668 4.25 35.12 3.52
CA GLN A 668 5.00 35.81 4.56
C GLN A 668 6.50 35.50 4.41
N GLN A 669 6.87 34.24 4.13
CA GLN A 669 8.24 33.84 3.86
C GLN A 669 8.84 34.55 2.63
N ALA A 670 8.09 34.63 1.51
CA ALA A 670 8.53 35.35 0.32
C ALA A 670 8.65 36.88 0.53
N ALA A 671 7.83 37.46 1.41
CA ALA A 671 7.90 38.87 1.79
C ALA A 671 9.05 39.18 2.78
N LEU A 672 9.61 38.18 3.46
CA LEU A 672 10.91 38.29 4.13
C LEU A 672 12.06 38.26 3.12
N ASP A 673 11.89 37.48 2.05
CA ASP A 673 12.87 37.20 0.99
C ASP A 673 12.78 38.17 -0.21
N GLU A 674 12.37 39.42 0.06
CA GLU A 674 12.18 40.43 -1.00
C GLU A 674 13.52 40.74 -1.70
N GLY A 675 13.62 40.33 -2.96
CA GLY A 675 14.83 40.44 -3.75
C GLY A 675 15.89 39.37 -3.45
N GLY A 676 15.52 38.22 -2.89
CA GLY A 676 16.34 37.01 -2.80
C GLY A 676 17.49 37.11 -1.80
N VAL A 677 17.21 37.43 -0.54
CA VAL A 677 18.27 37.72 0.44
C VAL A 677 18.90 36.43 1.01
N PRO A 678 20.24 36.38 1.18
CA PRO A 678 20.94 35.19 1.69
C PRO A 678 20.39 34.58 3.00
N ALA A 679 19.72 35.38 3.83
CA ALA A 679 19.10 34.95 5.08
C ALA A 679 17.97 33.91 4.90
N TYR A 680 17.44 33.72 3.69
CA TYR A 680 16.35 32.78 3.39
C TYR A 680 16.70 31.80 2.27
N GLN A 681 17.99 31.66 1.93
CA GLN A 681 18.48 30.54 1.14
C GLN A 681 18.77 29.34 2.05
N MET A 682 18.14 28.20 1.79
CA MET A 682 18.55 26.92 2.38
C MET A 682 19.60 26.26 1.49
N SER A 683 20.54 25.50 2.07
CA SER A 683 21.59 24.82 1.30
C SER A 683 22.17 23.60 2.01
N VAL A 684 22.55 22.60 1.24
CA VAL A 684 23.30 21.40 1.65
C VAL A 684 24.54 21.22 0.78
N GLY A 685 25.51 20.45 1.25
CA GLY A 685 26.74 20.17 0.51
C GLY A 685 27.27 18.77 0.79
N PHE A 686 27.82 18.13 -0.24
CA PHE A 686 28.36 16.78 -0.18
C PHE A 686 29.71 16.69 -0.90
N TRP A 687 30.70 16.11 -0.23
CA TRP A 687 31.92 15.63 -0.88
C TRP A 687 31.62 14.35 -1.66
N LEU A 688 32.03 14.34 -2.92
CA LEU A 688 31.99 13.22 -3.85
C LEU A 688 33.44 12.82 -4.16
N ASP A 689 33.90 11.75 -3.52
CA ASP A 689 35.25 11.22 -3.66
C ASP A 689 35.23 9.98 -4.56
N GLY A 690 35.84 10.06 -5.75
CA GLY A 690 35.83 9.02 -6.78
C GLY A 690 35.66 9.56 -8.20
N ARG A 691 35.24 8.70 -9.13
CA ARG A 691 35.11 9.03 -10.55
C ARG A 691 33.67 9.42 -10.90
N LEU A 692 33.37 10.71 -10.78
CA LEU A 692 32.10 11.31 -11.20
C LEU A 692 31.86 11.16 -12.71
N ASP A 693 30.63 10.81 -13.10
CA ASP A 693 30.13 11.00 -14.47
C ASP A 693 29.38 12.35 -14.61
N PRO A 694 29.91 13.32 -15.38
CA PRO A 694 29.27 14.63 -15.51
C PRO A 694 27.92 14.60 -16.26
N ASP A 695 27.74 13.68 -17.21
CA ASP A 695 26.53 13.64 -18.04
C ASP A 695 25.39 12.91 -17.33
N ALA A 696 25.70 11.89 -16.51
CA ALA A 696 24.77 11.34 -15.54
C ALA A 696 24.33 12.39 -14.50
N LEU A 697 25.26 13.21 -13.98
CA LEU A 697 24.92 14.29 -13.02
C LEU A 697 24.03 15.38 -13.66
N ARG A 698 24.36 15.83 -14.88
CA ARG A 698 23.52 16.75 -15.67
C ARG A 698 22.14 16.14 -15.97
N GLY A 699 22.09 14.85 -16.28
CA GLY A 699 20.86 14.08 -16.44
C GLY A 699 20.03 14.05 -15.16
N ALA A 700 20.66 13.80 -14.02
CA ALA A 700 20.02 13.71 -12.72
C ALA A 700 19.42 15.03 -12.24
N VAL A 701 20.17 16.15 -12.31
CA VAL A 701 19.64 17.48 -11.96
C VAL A 701 18.50 17.89 -12.89
N ARG A 702 18.59 17.60 -14.20
CA ARG A 702 17.48 17.83 -15.15
C ARG A 702 16.25 16.98 -14.80
N GLY A 703 16.44 15.72 -14.42
CA GLY A 703 15.38 14.83 -13.96
C GLY A 703 14.70 15.35 -12.70
N LEU A 704 15.47 15.87 -11.74
CA LEU A 704 15.00 16.43 -10.48
C LEU A 704 14.09 17.65 -10.71
N VAL A 705 14.52 18.60 -11.56
CA VAL A 705 13.74 19.79 -11.94
C VAL A 705 12.48 19.42 -12.74
N ALA A 706 12.54 18.39 -13.59
CA ALA A 706 11.34 17.90 -14.27
C ALA A 706 10.32 17.29 -13.29
N ARG A 707 10.81 16.46 -12.37
CA ARG A 707 10.04 15.66 -11.39
C ARG A 707 9.39 16.48 -10.28
N HIS A 708 10.05 17.54 -9.81
CA HIS A 708 9.57 18.39 -8.70
C HIS A 708 9.22 19.79 -9.18
N GLU A 709 7.93 20.09 -9.31
CA GLU A 709 7.50 21.38 -9.86
C GLU A 709 7.96 22.60 -9.03
N ALA A 710 8.14 22.43 -7.72
CA ALA A 710 8.57 23.49 -6.81
C ALA A 710 9.93 24.10 -7.21
N LEU A 711 10.84 23.31 -7.79
CA LEU A 711 12.17 23.79 -8.22
C LEU A 711 12.13 24.72 -9.43
N ARG A 712 10.99 24.75 -10.13
CA ARG A 712 10.68 25.58 -11.31
C ARG A 712 9.37 26.35 -11.13
N THR A 713 9.04 26.72 -9.89
CA THR A 713 7.86 27.52 -9.56
C THR A 713 8.28 28.88 -9.02
N THR A 714 7.87 29.97 -9.68
CA THR A 714 8.07 31.34 -9.17
C THR A 714 6.76 31.93 -8.62
N LEU A 715 6.85 33.02 -7.86
CA LEU A 715 5.73 33.74 -7.29
C LEU A 715 5.41 34.98 -8.15
N ALA A 716 4.17 35.14 -8.57
CA ALA A 716 3.75 36.31 -9.35
C ALA A 716 3.71 37.58 -8.50
N ALA A 717 3.64 38.74 -9.17
CA ALA A 717 3.62 40.07 -8.54
C ALA A 717 2.38 40.37 -7.68
N ASP A 718 1.36 39.50 -7.65
CA ASP A 718 0.26 39.56 -6.69
C ASP A 718 0.59 38.90 -5.33
N GLY A 719 1.73 38.21 -5.24
CA GLY A 719 2.16 37.40 -4.10
C GLY A 719 1.31 36.14 -3.87
N VAL A 720 0.26 35.89 -4.64
CA VAL A 720 -0.75 34.84 -4.40
C VAL A 720 -0.67 33.72 -5.43
N THR A 721 -0.33 34.05 -6.67
CA THR A 721 -0.30 33.16 -7.83
C THR A 721 1.08 32.52 -7.99
N LEU A 722 1.17 31.19 -7.91
CA LEU A 722 2.40 30.44 -8.21
C LEU A 722 2.46 30.08 -9.69
N VAL A 723 3.52 30.52 -10.36
CA VAL A 723 3.78 30.27 -11.79
C VAL A 723 4.69 29.06 -11.92
N VAL A 724 4.10 27.92 -12.26
CA VAL A 724 4.82 26.66 -12.52
C VAL A 724 5.33 26.68 -13.96
N HIS A 725 6.64 26.87 -14.14
CA HIS A 725 7.27 26.93 -15.46
C HIS A 725 7.39 25.53 -16.10
N PRO A 726 7.31 25.40 -17.43
CA PRO A 726 7.53 24.13 -18.13
C PRO A 726 8.96 23.61 -17.93
N ALA A 727 9.10 22.32 -17.62
CA ALA A 727 10.41 21.69 -17.38
C ALA A 727 11.36 21.70 -18.60
N ALA A 728 10.82 21.92 -19.81
CA ALA A 728 11.59 22.08 -21.04
C ALA A 728 12.08 23.52 -21.29
N GLU A 729 11.58 24.50 -20.54
CA GLU A 729 11.94 25.91 -20.65
C GLU A 729 12.97 26.33 -19.59
N THR A 730 13.12 25.55 -18.50
CA THR A 730 14.18 25.76 -17.50
C THR A 730 15.55 25.34 -18.07
N ALA A 731 16.43 26.31 -18.32
CA ALA A 731 17.77 26.04 -18.84
C ALA A 731 18.64 25.37 -17.77
N LEU A 732 19.25 24.22 -18.09
CA LEU A 732 20.09 23.51 -17.13
C LEU A 732 21.31 24.34 -16.70
N ASP A 733 21.87 25.15 -17.58
CA ASP A 733 23.05 25.99 -17.32
C ASP A 733 22.76 27.13 -16.32
N GLU A 734 21.48 27.48 -16.10
CA GLU A 734 21.03 28.41 -15.05
C GLU A 734 20.88 27.71 -13.69
N VAL A 735 20.74 26.39 -13.69
CA VAL A 735 20.48 25.56 -12.51
C VAL A 735 21.72 24.81 -12.02
N LEU A 736 22.57 24.28 -12.91
CA LEU A 736 23.76 23.51 -12.57
C LEU A 736 25.01 24.21 -13.13
N THR A 737 25.92 24.62 -12.23
CA THR A 737 27.18 25.26 -12.63
C THR A 737 28.40 24.42 -12.26
N GLU A 738 29.45 24.46 -13.09
CA GLU A 738 30.67 23.66 -12.92
C GLU A 738 31.87 24.55 -12.66
N HIS A 739 32.59 24.30 -11.55
CA HIS A 739 33.70 25.14 -11.08
C HIS A 739 34.95 24.32 -10.78
N VAL A 740 36.09 25.00 -10.70
CA VAL A 740 37.39 24.39 -10.36
C VAL A 740 38.08 25.27 -9.33
N CYS A 741 38.33 24.71 -8.14
CA CYS A 741 39.03 25.39 -7.05
C CYS A 741 40.32 24.61 -6.76
N PRO A 742 41.49 25.06 -7.27
CA PRO A 742 42.75 24.33 -7.17
C PRO A 742 43.37 24.33 -5.76
N ASP A 743 42.93 25.21 -4.88
CA ASP A 743 43.34 25.30 -3.47
C ASP A 743 42.16 25.68 -2.56
N ASP A 744 42.39 25.58 -1.25
CA ASP A 744 41.37 25.85 -0.22
C ASP A 744 40.96 27.34 -0.16
N ASP A 745 41.85 28.27 -0.54
CA ASP A 745 41.54 29.71 -0.59
C ASP A 745 40.59 30.05 -1.76
N ASP A 746 40.73 29.40 -2.92
CA ASP A 746 39.75 29.46 -4.02
C ASP A 746 38.44 28.75 -3.63
N LEU A 747 38.49 27.63 -2.89
CA LEU A 747 37.31 26.90 -2.45
C LEU A 747 36.46 27.70 -1.45
N ASP A 748 37.06 28.28 -0.41
CA ASP A 748 36.33 29.05 0.60
C ASP A 748 35.83 30.38 0.03
N ARG A 749 36.55 31.01 -0.91
CA ARG A 749 36.00 32.12 -1.70
C ARG A 749 34.80 31.71 -2.53
N PHE A 750 34.80 30.52 -3.15
CA PHE A 750 33.63 30.00 -3.84
C PHE A 750 32.46 29.73 -2.89
N ARG A 751 32.70 29.06 -1.75
CA ARG A 751 31.67 28.76 -0.73
C ARG A 751 31.05 30.04 -0.15
N GLN A 752 31.85 31.07 0.10
CA GLN A 752 31.37 32.41 0.50
C GLN A 752 30.51 33.04 -0.61
N SER A 753 30.99 33.07 -1.86
CA SER A 753 30.25 33.65 -2.97
C SER A 753 28.93 32.92 -3.25
N TRP A 754 28.91 31.60 -3.07
CA TRP A 754 27.71 30.78 -3.23
C TRP A 754 26.72 30.92 -2.05
N ALA A 755 27.20 31.30 -0.87
CA ALA A 755 26.36 31.69 0.26
C ALA A 755 25.78 33.12 0.12
N GLU A 756 26.44 34.01 -0.65
CA GLU A 756 25.97 35.38 -0.90
C GLU A 756 25.14 35.55 -2.20
N GLN A 757 25.28 34.63 -3.16
CA GLN A 757 24.55 34.66 -4.42
C GLN A 757 23.04 34.41 -4.19
N ARG A 758 22.23 35.34 -4.68
CA ARG A 758 20.77 35.39 -4.49
C ARG A 758 20.00 34.34 -5.31
N LEU A 759 18.76 34.08 -4.91
CA LEU A 759 17.76 33.32 -5.69
C LEU A 759 16.52 34.20 -5.83
N ASP A 760 16.04 34.40 -7.05
CA ASP A 760 14.92 35.31 -7.31
C ASP A 760 13.60 34.54 -7.28
N LEU A 761 12.74 34.82 -6.30
CA LEU A 761 11.44 34.17 -6.16
C LEU A 761 10.42 34.56 -7.25
N ALA A 762 10.61 35.67 -7.97
CA ALA A 762 9.69 36.14 -8.99
C ALA A 762 10.15 35.77 -10.42
N ALA A 763 11.44 35.97 -10.71
CA ALA A 763 12.05 35.68 -12.01
C ALA A 763 12.65 34.28 -12.12
N GLY A 764 13.07 33.68 -11.00
CA GLY A 764 13.87 32.46 -10.98
C GLY A 764 15.38 32.70 -11.22
N PRO A 765 16.21 31.65 -11.11
CA PRO A 765 15.86 30.32 -10.61
C PRO A 765 15.64 30.32 -9.08
N VAL A 766 14.72 29.48 -8.60
CA VAL A 766 14.43 29.30 -7.17
C VAL A 766 15.22 28.14 -6.53
N PHE A 767 15.93 27.38 -7.36
CA PHE A 767 16.76 26.23 -7.00
C PHE A 767 18.01 26.23 -7.89
N ARG A 768 19.17 25.89 -7.33
CA ARG A 768 20.43 25.72 -8.07
C ARG A 768 21.36 24.69 -7.41
N ALA A 769 22.27 24.15 -8.18
CA ALA A 769 23.34 23.27 -7.77
C ALA A 769 24.69 23.71 -8.38
N ALA A 770 25.78 23.37 -7.71
CA ALA A 770 27.12 23.52 -8.26
C ALA A 770 27.95 22.27 -8.00
N ILE A 771 28.80 21.91 -8.96
CA ILE A 771 29.80 20.87 -8.81
C ILE A 771 31.19 21.49 -8.92
N VAL A 772 31.92 21.53 -7.80
CA VAL A 772 33.24 22.15 -7.69
C VAL A 772 34.30 21.05 -7.68
N ARG A 773 35.16 20.99 -8.69
CA ARG A 773 36.29 20.04 -8.71
C ARG A 773 37.47 20.63 -7.94
N THR A 774 37.93 19.94 -6.90
CA THR A 774 39.14 20.31 -6.13
C THR A 774 40.33 19.40 -6.40
N ALA A 775 40.09 18.14 -6.75
CA ALA A 775 41.11 17.22 -7.29
C ALA A 775 40.53 16.41 -8.46
N PRO A 776 41.34 15.64 -9.23
CA PRO A 776 40.85 14.89 -10.38
C PRO A 776 39.70 13.92 -10.10
N GLU A 777 39.66 13.36 -8.88
CA GLU A 777 38.64 12.43 -8.37
C GLU A 777 38.03 12.95 -7.04
N ARG A 778 37.96 14.29 -6.87
CA ARG A 778 37.36 14.90 -5.68
C ARG A 778 36.55 16.15 -6.03
N HIS A 779 35.29 16.12 -5.65
CA HIS A 779 34.33 17.16 -5.98
C HIS A 779 33.48 17.55 -4.76
N LEU A 780 33.07 18.80 -4.69
CA LEU A 780 32.05 19.29 -3.77
C LEU A 780 30.78 19.59 -4.57
N LEU A 781 29.73 18.81 -4.33
CA LEU A 781 28.37 19.11 -4.78
C LEU A 781 27.71 20.04 -3.76
N LEU A 782 27.28 21.22 -4.19
CA LEU A 782 26.41 22.11 -3.42
C LEU A 782 25.01 22.12 -4.03
N ILE A 783 23.99 22.17 -3.20
CA ILE A 783 22.58 22.31 -3.61
C ILE A 783 21.95 23.40 -2.76
N SER A 784 21.27 24.36 -3.39
CA SER A 784 20.67 25.53 -2.76
C SER A 784 19.27 25.80 -3.30
N GLY A 785 18.36 26.23 -2.43
CA GLY A 785 17.01 26.64 -2.81
C GLY A 785 16.49 27.76 -1.92
N ALA A 786 15.61 28.60 -2.45
CA ALA A 786 14.95 29.64 -1.68
C ALA A 786 13.95 28.98 -0.71
N HIS A 787 13.89 29.43 0.54
CA HIS A 787 13.08 28.78 1.58
C HIS A 787 11.57 28.80 1.23
N ALA A 788 11.09 29.77 0.45
CA ALA A 788 9.70 29.77 -0.04
C ALA A 788 9.40 28.70 -1.12
N ALA A 789 10.41 28.01 -1.65
CA ALA A 789 10.30 26.94 -2.65
C ALA A 789 10.72 25.55 -2.12
N VAL A 790 11.58 25.46 -1.10
CA VAL A 790 12.00 24.21 -0.46
C VAL A 790 12.15 24.38 1.05
N ASP A 791 11.87 23.34 1.82
CA ASP A 791 12.13 23.29 3.27
C ASP A 791 13.19 22.23 3.63
N GLY A 792 13.56 22.13 4.92
CA GLY A 792 14.61 21.20 5.38
C GLY A 792 14.29 19.72 5.11
N TRP A 793 13.02 19.34 5.09
CA TRP A 793 12.56 17.99 4.73
C TRP A 793 12.70 17.73 3.23
N SER A 794 12.41 18.74 2.40
CA SER A 794 12.56 18.66 0.94
C SER A 794 13.97 18.27 0.51
N PHE A 795 15.02 18.68 1.24
CA PHE A 795 16.40 18.29 0.91
C PHE A 795 16.68 16.78 1.06
N GLY A 796 15.94 16.05 1.89
CA GLY A 796 16.00 14.58 1.93
C GLY A 796 15.55 13.99 0.61
N VAL A 797 14.28 14.21 0.27
CA VAL A 797 13.64 13.80 -0.98
C VAL A 797 14.47 14.18 -2.22
N LEU A 798 15.02 15.41 -2.24
CA LEU A 798 15.82 15.90 -3.34
C LEU A 798 17.17 15.20 -3.50
N VAL A 799 17.79 14.75 -2.40
CA VAL A 799 19.07 14.02 -2.43
C VAL A 799 18.83 12.55 -2.79
N ASP A 800 17.81 11.91 -2.21
CA ASP A 800 17.46 10.52 -2.53
C ASP A 800 17.08 10.36 -4.01
N ASP A 801 16.21 11.24 -4.54
CA ASP A 801 15.88 11.25 -5.97
C ASP A 801 17.11 11.58 -6.84
N LEU A 802 17.98 12.52 -6.44
CA LEU A 802 19.17 12.88 -7.22
C LEU A 802 20.14 11.69 -7.34
N VAL A 803 20.37 10.95 -6.24
CA VAL A 803 21.22 9.75 -6.26
C VAL A 803 20.60 8.64 -7.10
N ALA A 804 19.29 8.38 -6.95
CA ALA A 804 18.59 7.38 -7.77
C ALA A 804 18.61 7.73 -9.27
N LEU A 805 18.44 9.00 -9.63
CA LEU A 805 18.55 9.50 -11.00
C LEU A 805 19.98 9.42 -11.55
N TYR A 806 21.00 9.72 -10.73
CA TYR A 806 22.41 9.63 -11.11
C TYR A 806 22.84 8.18 -11.36
N ASN A 807 22.54 7.27 -10.43
CA ASN A 807 22.89 5.84 -10.57
C ASN A 807 22.21 5.22 -11.81
N ALA A 808 20.93 5.53 -12.05
CA ALA A 808 20.23 5.10 -13.26
C ALA A 808 20.89 5.64 -14.54
N GLY A 809 21.36 6.90 -14.53
CA GLY A 809 22.10 7.52 -15.62
C GLY A 809 23.46 6.85 -15.88
N CYS A 810 24.22 6.53 -14.84
CA CYS A 810 25.51 5.81 -14.93
C CYS A 810 25.36 4.40 -15.50
N GLN A 811 24.20 3.77 -15.32
CA GLN A 811 23.90 2.41 -15.76
C GLN A 811 23.17 2.34 -17.12
N ASP A 812 22.78 3.48 -17.71
CA ASP A 812 21.90 3.60 -18.90
C ASP A 812 20.56 2.83 -18.74
N VAL A 813 19.99 2.91 -17.53
CA VAL A 813 18.69 2.30 -17.18
C VAL A 813 17.64 3.36 -16.82
N ARG A 814 16.36 2.96 -16.76
CA ARG A 814 15.29 3.85 -16.36
C ARG A 814 15.23 3.96 -14.83
N PRO A 815 15.23 5.17 -14.23
CA PRO A 815 15.13 5.33 -12.78
C PRO A 815 13.81 4.77 -12.23
N LEU A 816 13.91 3.86 -11.26
CA LEU A 816 12.78 3.21 -10.58
C LEU A 816 12.28 4.06 -9.40
N LEU A 817 11.69 5.21 -9.72
CA LEU A 817 11.13 6.13 -8.73
C LEU A 817 9.59 6.14 -8.76
N PRO A 818 8.92 6.13 -7.59
CA PRO A 818 7.46 6.24 -7.51
C PRO A 818 6.99 7.63 -7.97
N PRO A 819 5.68 7.82 -8.31
CA PRO A 819 5.15 9.15 -8.61
C PRO A 819 5.38 10.14 -7.46
N ALA A 820 6.01 11.28 -7.74
CA ALA A 820 6.24 12.32 -6.73
C ALA A 820 4.98 13.17 -6.52
N ALA A 821 4.56 13.33 -5.27
CA ALA A 821 3.56 14.32 -4.87
C ALA A 821 4.07 15.73 -5.21
N GLN A 822 3.20 16.59 -5.74
CA GLN A 822 3.57 17.93 -6.21
C GLN A 822 3.13 19.01 -5.21
N PHE A 823 3.78 20.18 -5.22
CA PHE A 823 3.47 21.22 -4.25
C PHE A 823 2.02 21.73 -4.35
N ARG A 824 1.42 21.72 -5.55
CA ARG A 824 -0.03 21.94 -5.72
C ARG A 824 -0.89 21.03 -4.86
N ASP A 825 -0.51 19.76 -4.68
CA ASP A 825 -1.28 18.77 -3.92
C ASP A 825 -1.21 19.09 -2.42
N TYR A 826 -0.06 19.57 -1.94
CA TYR A 826 0.08 20.15 -0.60
C TYR A 826 -0.77 21.42 -0.43
N THR A 827 -0.79 22.35 -1.39
CA THR A 827 -1.66 23.55 -1.26
C THR A 827 -3.15 23.18 -1.20
N ALA A 828 -3.59 22.20 -2.01
CA ALA A 828 -4.97 21.69 -2.00
C ALA A 828 -5.31 20.83 -0.77
N TRP A 829 -4.34 20.18 -0.13
CA TRP A 829 -4.50 19.58 1.20
C TRP A 829 -4.62 20.66 2.29
N HIS A 830 -3.72 21.65 2.26
CA HIS A 830 -3.68 22.75 3.23
C HIS A 830 -4.99 23.54 3.25
N GLU A 831 -5.51 23.96 2.09
CA GLU A 831 -6.81 24.66 2.01
C GLU A 831 -7.98 23.81 2.58
N ARG A 832 -7.98 22.48 2.35
CA ARG A 832 -9.02 21.58 2.89
C ARG A 832 -8.97 21.46 4.41
N VAL A 833 -7.78 21.38 5.02
CA VAL A 833 -7.67 21.25 6.49
C VAL A 833 -7.94 22.60 7.18
N VAL A 834 -7.48 23.71 6.61
CA VAL A 834 -7.75 25.06 7.14
C VAL A 834 -9.24 25.44 7.04
N GLY A 835 -9.94 24.93 6.02
CA GLY A 835 -11.41 25.00 5.92
C GLY A 835 -12.18 23.90 6.66
N GLY A 836 -11.50 23.06 7.45
CA GLY A 836 -12.08 21.88 8.13
C GLY A 836 -12.92 22.20 9.38
N PRO A 837 -13.65 21.22 9.93
CA PRO A 837 -14.51 21.40 11.10
C PRO A 837 -13.71 21.80 12.37
N ASP A 838 -12.57 21.16 12.62
CA ASP A 838 -11.70 21.39 13.78
C ASP A 838 -10.97 22.76 13.74
N ALA A 839 -10.95 23.44 12.59
CA ALA A 839 -10.15 24.65 12.37
C ALA A 839 -10.51 25.83 13.29
N ALA A 840 -11.76 25.88 13.78
CA ALA A 840 -12.18 26.88 14.75
C ALA A 840 -11.60 26.61 16.16
N GLU A 841 -11.55 25.35 16.58
CA GLU A 841 -11.05 24.94 17.90
C GLU A 841 -9.54 25.19 18.01
N HIS A 842 -8.77 24.75 17.00
CA HIS A 842 -7.32 24.98 16.95
C HIS A 842 -6.97 26.48 16.96
N ARG A 843 -7.66 27.31 16.15
CA ARG A 843 -7.46 28.77 16.15
C ARG A 843 -7.73 29.39 17.52
N ASP A 844 -8.83 29.01 18.17
CA ASP A 844 -9.24 29.64 19.42
C ASP A 844 -8.44 29.14 20.64
N HIS A 845 -7.88 27.92 20.58
CA HIS A 845 -6.79 27.47 21.45
C HIS A 845 -5.58 28.41 21.32
N TRP A 846 -5.05 28.61 20.12
CA TRP A 846 -3.86 29.45 19.90
C TRP A 846 -4.06 30.91 20.31
N ARG A 847 -5.24 31.48 20.01
CA ARG A 847 -5.66 32.81 20.47
C ARG A 847 -5.63 32.93 22.00
N THR A 848 -5.98 31.86 22.71
CA THR A 848 -5.97 31.81 24.18
C THR A 848 -4.55 31.69 24.73
N LEU A 849 -3.72 30.82 24.15
CA LEU A 849 -2.31 30.63 24.55
C LEU A 849 -1.50 31.93 24.47
N LEU A 850 -1.65 32.66 23.36
CA LEU A 850 -0.92 33.91 23.10
C LEU A 850 -1.56 35.16 23.74
N GLN A 851 -2.69 35.03 24.44
CA GLN A 851 -3.35 36.18 25.06
C GLN A 851 -2.44 36.82 26.12
N GLY A 852 -2.00 38.05 25.86
CA GLY A 852 -1.04 38.76 26.72
C GLY A 852 0.33 38.07 26.80
N ALA A 853 0.77 37.38 25.75
CA ALA A 853 2.15 36.92 25.61
C ALA A 853 3.10 38.10 25.36
N ALA A 854 4.32 38.01 25.90
CA ALA A 854 5.37 39.01 25.69
C ALA A 854 6.44 38.46 24.74
N ALA A 855 6.92 39.31 23.83
CA ALA A 855 8.10 39.01 23.03
C ALA A 855 9.36 38.86 23.93
N PRO A 856 10.32 37.99 23.56
CA PRO A 856 11.59 37.87 24.27
C PRO A 856 12.50 39.09 24.00
N LYS A 857 12.75 39.90 25.04
CA LYS A 857 13.60 41.09 24.98
C LYS A 857 15.07 40.69 25.14
N LEU A 858 15.67 40.23 24.04
CA LEU A 858 17.08 39.86 24.00
C LEU A 858 17.97 41.06 24.39
N PRO A 859 19.08 40.84 25.12
CA PRO A 859 20.11 41.86 25.33
C PRO A 859 20.61 42.41 23.99
N GLU A 860 20.38 43.71 23.78
CA GLU A 860 20.75 44.38 22.53
C GLU A 860 22.24 44.72 22.47
N SER A 861 22.78 44.78 21.25
CA SER A 861 24.12 45.30 20.91
C SER A 861 24.27 46.80 21.16
N GLY A 862 23.16 47.54 21.29
CA GLY A 862 23.10 48.99 21.25
C GLY A 862 23.11 49.58 19.83
N THR A 863 23.02 48.75 18.78
CA THR A 863 22.92 49.20 17.39
C THR A 863 21.74 48.56 16.66
N SER A 864 20.98 49.35 15.90
CA SER A 864 19.97 48.83 14.97
C SER A 864 20.58 48.56 13.60
N GLY A 865 21.13 47.36 13.42
CA GLY A 865 21.52 46.88 12.09
C GLY A 865 20.31 46.79 11.16
N PRO A 866 20.44 47.12 9.86
CA PRO A 866 19.35 46.93 8.90
C PRO A 866 18.99 45.44 8.80
N PHE A 867 17.76 45.16 8.37
CA PHE A 867 17.31 43.81 8.06
C PHE A 867 17.58 43.48 6.57
N PRO A 868 17.97 42.24 6.22
CA PRO A 868 18.34 41.15 7.13
C PRO A 868 19.68 41.45 7.81
N HIS A 869 19.81 41.03 9.07
CA HIS A 869 20.94 41.37 9.91
C HIS A 869 22.17 40.55 9.54
N ARG A 870 23.39 41.08 9.71
CA ARG A 870 24.60 40.25 9.56
C ARG A 870 24.59 39.13 10.60
N ALA A 871 25.05 37.96 10.19
CA ALA A 871 25.05 36.78 11.03
C ALA A 871 26.45 36.43 11.57
N VAL A 872 26.44 35.57 12.60
CA VAL A 872 27.53 34.67 12.96
C VAL A 872 26.91 33.33 13.33
N ARG A 873 27.55 32.21 12.96
CA ARG A 873 27.20 30.87 13.47
C ARG A 873 28.19 30.48 14.56
N HIS A 874 27.68 29.99 15.68
CA HIS A 874 28.45 29.25 16.66
C HIS A 874 27.91 27.81 16.72
N SER A 875 28.78 26.82 16.58
CA SER A 875 28.39 25.41 16.56
C SER A 875 28.84 24.69 17.82
N LEU A 876 27.92 23.98 18.45
CA LEU A 876 28.18 23.00 19.52
C LEU A 876 27.98 21.59 18.94
N ARG A 877 28.83 20.64 19.31
CA ARG A 877 28.56 19.22 19.12
C ARG A 877 28.27 18.60 20.49
N LEU A 878 27.14 17.91 20.60
CA LEU A 878 26.83 16.98 21.68
C LEU A 878 27.20 15.60 21.16
N ASP A 879 28.13 14.92 21.82
CA ASP A 879 28.53 13.55 21.45
C ASP A 879 27.41 12.53 21.73
N SER A 880 27.51 11.37 21.09
CA SER A 880 26.57 10.25 21.28
C SER A 880 26.43 9.85 22.75
N GLU A 881 27.52 9.82 23.53
CA GLU A 881 27.49 9.45 24.96
C GLU A 881 26.64 10.42 25.80
N PHE A 882 26.68 11.73 25.50
CA PHE A 882 25.78 12.72 26.08
C PHE A 882 24.35 12.61 25.55
N CYS A 883 24.17 12.44 24.25
CA CYS A 883 22.84 12.26 23.64
C CYS A 883 22.10 11.04 24.20
N ASP A 884 22.81 9.92 24.42
CA ASP A 884 22.24 8.69 24.97
C ASP A 884 21.87 8.85 26.45
N ARG A 885 22.74 9.44 27.29
CA ARG A 885 22.35 9.84 28.65
C ARG A 885 21.11 10.73 28.68
N MET A 886 21.01 11.70 27.76
CA MET A 886 19.85 12.59 27.69
C MET A 886 18.59 11.85 27.25
N ARG A 887 18.68 10.89 26.31
CA ARG A 887 17.58 9.98 25.94
C ARG A 887 17.16 9.12 27.15
N ASP A 888 18.11 8.64 27.95
CA ASP A 888 17.89 7.84 29.15
C ASP A 888 17.19 8.65 30.27
N THR A 889 17.66 9.85 30.59
CA THR A 889 17.00 10.70 31.60
C THR A 889 15.64 11.22 31.12
N ALA A 890 15.49 11.50 29.82
CA ALA A 890 14.19 11.86 29.25
C ALA A 890 13.17 10.73 29.40
N ARG A 891 13.59 9.50 29.09
CA ARG A 891 12.83 8.27 29.33
C ARG A 891 12.38 8.14 30.77
N GLU A 892 13.30 8.24 31.73
CA GLU A 892 13.00 8.14 33.18
C GLU A 892 11.97 9.16 33.66
N GLN A 893 11.94 10.35 33.06
CA GLN A 893 11.01 11.44 33.42
C GLN A 893 9.75 11.49 32.53
N GLY A 894 9.56 10.56 31.60
CA GLY A 894 8.39 10.51 30.71
C GLY A 894 8.33 11.62 29.66
N ALA A 895 9.49 12.20 29.31
CA ALA A 895 9.65 13.27 28.32
C ALA A 895 10.51 12.77 27.13
N THR A 896 10.71 13.62 26.13
CA THR A 896 11.54 13.29 24.95
C THR A 896 12.86 14.06 24.96
N ALA A 897 13.89 13.55 24.28
CA ALA A 897 15.16 14.25 24.10
C ALA A 897 14.95 15.66 23.49
N PHE A 898 13.95 15.81 22.61
CA PHE A 898 13.59 17.12 22.05
C PHE A 898 13.00 18.08 23.09
N ALA A 899 12.22 17.61 24.07
CA ALA A 899 11.76 18.45 25.18
C ALA A 899 12.93 18.98 26.03
N TYR A 900 14.00 18.21 26.25
CA TYR A 900 15.21 18.70 26.91
C TYR A 900 15.92 19.77 26.09
N LEU A 901 16.04 19.57 24.77
CA LEU A 901 16.65 20.55 23.86
C LEU A 901 15.87 21.88 23.82
N VAL A 902 14.53 21.81 23.85
CA VAL A 902 13.64 22.98 23.92
C VAL A 902 13.67 23.62 25.32
N ALA A 903 13.69 22.84 26.40
CA ALA A 903 13.77 23.35 27.77
C ALA A 903 15.11 24.05 28.05
N ALA A 904 16.23 23.50 27.58
CA ALA A 904 17.52 24.19 27.65
C ALA A 904 17.52 25.50 26.86
N TRP A 905 16.79 25.58 25.74
CA TRP A 905 16.64 26.81 24.97
C TRP A 905 15.77 27.84 25.70
N GLY A 906 14.63 27.42 26.24
CA GLY A 906 13.79 28.24 27.11
C GLY A 906 14.55 28.80 28.31
N ALA A 907 15.33 27.96 29.00
CA ALA A 907 16.18 28.37 30.12
C ALA A 907 17.26 29.39 29.70
N VAL A 908 17.95 29.19 28.56
CA VAL A 908 18.89 30.17 27.99
C VAL A 908 18.19 31.52 27.74
N LEU A 909 16.97 31.50 27.18
CA LEU A 909 16.22 32.71 26.86
C LEU A 909 15.68 33.40 28.12
N HIS A 910 15.19 32.67 29.12
CA HIS A 910 14.84 33.22 30.43
C HIS A 910 16.06 33.87 31.11
N GLN A 911 17.22 33.19 31.10
CA GLN A 911 18.48 33.72 31.66
C GLN A 911 18.97 34.98 30.91
N ALA A 912 18.82 35.01 29.58
CA ALA A 912 19.27 36.14 28.75
C ALA A 912 18.35 37.36 28.85
N THR A 913 17.04 37.17 28.82
CA THR A 913 16.04 38.26 28.81
C THR A 913 15.67 38.77 30.21
N GLY A 914 15.85 37.94 31.25
CA GLY A 914 15.32 38.20 32.59
C GLY A 914 13.79 38.11 32.67
N GLN A 915 13.12 37.55 31.66
CA GLN A 915 11.67 37.32 31.65
C GLN A 915 11.33 35.92 32.14
N ASP A 916 10.27 35.79 32.94
CA ASP A 916 9.74 34.49 33.41
C ASP A 916 8.53 33.98 32.57
N ASP A 917 8.11 34.73 31.54
CA ASP A 917 7.10 34.36 30.52
C ASP A 917 7.66 34.78 29.14
N ILE A 918 7.88 33.80 28.26
CA ILE A 918 8.45 33.98 26.91
C ILE A 918 7.70 33.11 25.90
N VAL A 919 7.75 33.48 24.62
CA VAL A 919 7.32 32.61 23.51
C VAL A 919 8.54 32.11 22.76
N VAL A 920 8.61 30.80 22.57
CA VAL A 920 9.65 30.07 21.82
C VAL A 920 8.99 29.40 20.61
N PRO A 921 9.19 29.93 19.40
CA PRO A 921 8.70 29.33 18.16
C PRO A 921 9.53 28.10 17.78
N VAL A 922 8.86 26.95 17.66
CA VAL A 922 9.45 25.70 17.15
C VAL A 922 9.08 25.53 15.68
N LEU A 923 10.08 25.33 14.81
CA LEU A 923 9.84 25.00 13.40
C LEU A 923 9.47 23.51 13.25
N THR A 924 8.41 23.22 12.49
CA THR A 924 7.96 21.85 12.19
C THR A 924 7.59 21.68 10.72
N ALA A 925 7.67 20.45 10.20
CA ALA A 925 7.23 20.13 8.83
C ALA A 925 5.79 19.60 8.87
N ARG A 926 4.83 20.36 8.35
CA ARG A 926 3.39 20.02 8.45
C ARG A 926 2.92 19.22 7.22
N ARG A 927 3.48 18.02 7.03
CA ARG A 927 3.05 17.06 5.99
C ARG A 927 2.17 15.95 6.59
N PRO A 928 1.07 15.55 5.94
CA PRO A 928 0.43 14.27 6.24
C PRO A 928 1.22 13.10 5.59
N PRO A 929 1.00 11.83 5.99
CA PRO A 929 1.75 10.70 5.45
C PRO A 929 1.65 10.54 3.92
N GLU A 930 0.51 10.86 3.32
CA GLU A 930 0.30 10.75 1.86
C GLU A 930 0.97 11.87 1.03
N LEU A 931 1.68 12.80 1.69
CA LEU A 931 2.48 13.86 1.06
C LEU A 931 3.89 13.95 1.67
N ASP A 932 4.39 12.89 2.29
CA ASP A 932 5.74 12.84 2.86
C ASP A 932 6.84 13.19 1.84
N GLN A 933 6.70 12.72 0.59
CA GLN A 933 7.60 12.98 -0.52
C GLN A 933 7.38 14.34 -1.24
N VAL A 934 6.57 15.26 -0.70
CA VAL A 934 6.34 16.56 -1.37
C VAL A 934 7.51 17.52 -1.14
N VAL A 935 8.15 17.95 -2.23
CA VAL A 935 9.13 19.05 -2.26
C VAL A 935 8.38 20.38 -2.26
N GLY A 936 8.70 21.27 -1.33
CA GLY A 936 8.02 22.56 -1.20
C GLY A 936 8.18 23.23 0.17
N TYR A 937 7.62 24.43 0.32
CA TYR A 937 7.52 25.09 1.62
C TYR A 937 6.33 24.57 2.44
N CYS A 938 6.58 23.50 3.18
CA CYS A 938 5.61 22.89 4.11
C CYS A 938 5.94 23.17 5.59
N SER A 939 6.87 24.10 5.84
CA SER A 939 7.22 24.58 7.18
C SER A 939 6.01 25.24 7.88
N ASN A 940 5.87 24.93 9.17
CA ASN A 940 4.95 25.57 10.11
C ASN A 940 5.73 26.00 11.37
N LEU A 941 5.11 26.84 12.18
CA LEU A 941 5.67 27.34 13.44
C LEU A 941 4.72 27.00 14.58
N LEU A 942 5.24 26.45 15.68
CA LEU A 942 4.48 26.14 16.88
C LEU A 942 4.95 27.06 18.02
N PRO A 943 4.13 28.02 18.49
CA PRO A 943 4.51 28.91 19.56
C PRO A 943 4.39 28.22 20.92
N LEU A 944 5.52 27.90 21.55
CA LEU A 944 5.53 27.39 22.92
C LEU A 944 5.65 28.56 23.89
N ARG A 945 4.64 28.77 24.73
CA ARG A 945 4.66 29.82 25.75
C ARG A 945 5.24 29.31 27.06
N LEU A 946 6.56 29.33 27.16
CA LEU A 946 7.29 28.79 28.29
C LEU A 946 7.23 29.78 29.47
N ARG A 947 6.87 29.26 30.65
CA ARG A 947 6.82 30.02 31.90
C ARG A 947 7.64 29.35 32.98
N ARG A 948 8.11 30.13 33.94
CA ARG A 948 8.76 29.62 35.15
C ARG A 948 8.37 30.41 36.40
N THR A 949 8.66 29.82 37.55
CA THR A 949 8.66 30.51 38.84
C THR A 949 10.07 30.45 39.44
N ALA A 950 10.37 31.27 40.44
CA ALA A 950 11.72 31.34 41.03
C ALA A 950 12.23 30.00 41.59
N ASP A 951 11.31 29.13 42.02
CA ASP A 951 11.61 27.86 42.71
C ASP A 951 11.22 26.61 41.90
N VAL A 952 10.79 26.74 40.63
CA VAL A 952 10.39 25.58 39.79
C VAL A 952 11.55 24.59 39.63
N LEU A 953 11.30 23.29 39.79
CA LEU A 953 12.33 22.28 39.58
C LEU A 953 12.65 22.12 38.10
N ALA A 954 13.88 21.69 37.81
CA ALA A 954 14.34 21.43 36.44
C ALA A 954 13.49 20.36 35.73
N ALA A 955 13.15 19.28 36.43
CA ALA A 955 12.23 18.25 35.92
C ALA A 955 10.81 18.79 35.65
N ASP A 956 10.25 19.57 36.58
CA ASP A 956 8.91 20.17 36.43
C ASP A 956 8.84 21.09 35.20
N TYR A 957 9.89 21.87 34.96
CA TYR A 957 9.99 22.75 33.79
C TYR A 957 10.12 21.98 32.47
N VAL A 958 10.86 20.86 32.45
CA VAL A 958 10.92 19.97 31.28
C VAL A 958 9.56 19.30 31.02
N ALA A 959 8.82 18.94 32.07
CA ALA A 959 7.47 18.40 31.95
C ALA A 959 6.47 19.44 31.40
N ASP A 960 6.53 20.70 31.86
CA ASP A 960 5.71 21.80 31.32
C ASP A 960 6.05 22.09 29.85
N VAL A 961 7.34 22.08 29.48
CA VAL A 961 7.80 22.17 28.08
C VAL A 961 7.24 21.02 27.24
N MET A 962 7.20 19.80 27.79
CA MET A 962 6.63 18.64 27.11
C MET A 962 5.11 18.79 26.89
N GLU A 963 4.33 19.21 27.90
CA GLU A 963 2.89 19.44 27.72
C GLU A 963 2.60 20.58 26.71
N HIS A 964 3.40 21.64 26.68
CA HIS A 964 3.29 22.69 25.67
C HIS A 964 3.62 22.19 24.26
N LEU A 965 4.71 21.43 24.08
CA LEU A 965 5.07 20.77 22.81
C LEU A 965 3.90 19.92 22.29
N VAL A 966 3.36 19.09 23.18
CA VAL A 966 2.26 18.16 22.91
C VAL A 966 0.99 18.89 22.47
N THR A 967 0.53 19.86 23.26
CA THR A 967 -0.74 20.57 23.01
C THR A 967 -0.65 21.45 21.76
N GLY A 968 0.52 22.07 21.53
CA GLY A 968 0.78 22.84 20.33
C GLY A 968 0.84 21.96 19.07
N LEU A 969 1.35 20.74 19.18
CA LEU A 969 1.36 19.77 18.10
C LEU A 969 -0.03 19.18 17.81
N GLU A 970 -0.88 18.97 18.82
CA GLU A 970 -2.30 18.61 18.62
C GLU A 970 -3.05 19.73 17.87
N SER A 971 -2.73 21.00 18.15
CA SER A 971 -3.37 22.18 17.53
C SER A 971 -2.73 22.65 16.21
N GLN A 972 -1.70 21.96 15.70
CA GLN A 972 -0.87 22.43 14.57
C GLN A 972 -1.62 22.67 13.25
N ASP A 973 -2.82 22.11 13.12
CA ASP A 973 -3.58 22.13 11.86
C ASP A 973 -4.29 23.47 11.58
N HIS A 974 -4.29 24.41 12.53
CA HIS A 974 -4.44 25.84 12.23
C HIS A 974 -3.06 26.50 12.01
N PRO A 975 -2.75 27.05 10.82
CA PRO A 975 -1.44 27.61 10.52
C PRO A 975 -1.12 28.85 11.36
N PHE A 976 0.05 28.84 12.00
CA PHE A 976 0.49 29.98 12.81
C PHE A 976 0.71 31.28 12.01
N ALA A 977 0.96 31.17 10.70
CA ALA A 977 1.01 32.32 9.79
C ALA A 977 -0.34 33.08 9.71
N ASP A 978 -1.47 32.39 9.79
CA ASP A 978 -2.81 33.00 9.81
C ASP A 978 -3.03 33.70 11.15
N LEU A 979 -2.72 33.00 12.25
CA LEU A 979 -2.79 33.53 13.62
C LEU A 979 -1.96 34.82 13.81
N ILE A 980 -0.71 34.86 13.32
CA ILE A 980 0.12 36.07 13.40
C ILE A 980 -0.38 37.18 12.45
N GLY A 981 -1.01 36.81 11.33
CA GLY A 981 -1.75 37.76 10.50
C GLY A 981 -2.89 38.45 11.26
N GLU A 982 -3.57 37.74 12.16
CA GLU A 982 -4.60 38.29 13.06
C GLU A 982 -4.03 39.06 14.26
N LEU A 983 -2.96 38.56 14.90
CA LEU A 983 -2.41 39.11 16.15
C LEU A 983 -1.44 40.28 15.95
N ALA A 984 -0.68 40.30 14.86
CA ALA A 984 0.26 41.37 14.53
C ALA A 984 0.11 41.82 13.05
N PRO A 985 -1.04 42.42 12.66
CA PRO A 985 -1.31 42.81 11.28
C PRO A 985 -0.22 43.72 10.70
N GLY A 986 0.35 43.31 9.58
CA GLY A 986 1.43 44.03 8.89
C GLY A 986 2.86 43.70 9.35
N ALA A 987 3.04 43.06 10.52
CA ALA A 987 4.34 42.53 10.93
C ALA A 987 4.61 41.15 10.33
N GLY A 988 3.60 40.27 10.30
CA GLY A 988 3.73 38.90 9.79
C GLY A 988 4.86 38.14 10.50
N LEU A 989 5.66 37.39 9.74
CA LEU A 989 6.83 36.67 10.28
C LEU A 989 7.96 37.57 10.84
N ARG A 990 7.81 38.90 10.81
CA ARG A 990 8.73 39.87 11.44
C ARG A 990 8.27 40.34 12.83
N ALA A 991 7.16 39.79 13.34
CA ALA A 991 6.66 40.15 14.67
C ALA A 991 7.64 39.76 15.78
N ASP A 992 7.80 40.60 16.81
CA ASP A 992 8.79 40.41 17.88
C ASP A 992 8.68 39.07 18.65
N LEU A 993 7.50 38.43 18.62
CA LEU A 993 7.29 37.07 19.14
C LEU A 993 8.12 36.00 18.41
N LEU A 994 8.66 36.33 17.23
CA LEU A 994 9.55 35.52 16.39
C LEU A 994 11.01 36.00 16.46
N ALA A 995 11.36 36.87 17.42
CA ALA A 995 12.75 37.31 17.61
C ALA A 995 13.71 36.16 18.00
N THR A 996 13.15 35.00 18.38
CA THR A 996 13.90 33.75 18.59
C THR A 996 13.24 32.59 17.85
N SER A 997 13.98 31.52 17.59
CA SER A 997 13.41 30.26 17.07
C SER A 997 14.27 29.05 17.41
N ILE A 998 13.69 27.86 17.36
CA ILE A 998 14.40 26.57 17.41
C ILE A 998 13.89 25.64 16.31
N SER A 999 14.82 24.96 15.63
CA SER A 999 14.56 24.01 14.55
C SER A 999 15.21 22.68 14.87
N PHE A 1000 14.57 21.56 14.54
CA PHE A 1000 15.16 20.23 14.63
C PHE A 1000 15.08 19.52 13.28
N TYR A 1001 16.22 19.06 12.78
CA TYR A 1001 16.38 18.38 11.51
C TYR A 1001 17.05 17.04 11.72
N ARG A 1002 16.59 15.99 11.02
CA ARG A 1002 17.44 14.82 10.78
C ARG A 1002 18.47 15.18 9.72
N ARG A 1003 19.71 14.71 9.86
CA ARG A 1003 20.76 14.87 8.84
C ARG A 1003 20.27 14.29 7.51
N VAL A 1004 20.39 15.07 6.43
CA VAL A 1004 20.25 14.55 5.07
C VAL A 1004 21.45 13.66 4.78
N ALA A 1005 21.26 12.35 4.90
CA ALA A 1005 22.22 11.35 4.45
C ALA A 1005 22.03 11.13 2.94
N ALA A 1006 23.11 11.14 2.18
CA ALA A 1006 23.06 10.76 0.77
C ALA A 1006 23.29 9.24 0.63
N PRO A 1007 22.44 8.50 -0.12
CA PRO A 1007 22.71 7.12 -0.48
C PRO A 1007 23.99 6.97 -1.33
N PRO A 1008 24.56 5.75 -1.46
CA PRO A 1008 25.73 5.51 -2.29
C PRO A 1008 25.50 5.89 -3.77
N MET A 1009 26.47 6.61 -4.35
CA MET A 1009 26.47 6.99 -5.76
C MET A 1009 27.44 6.12 -6.57
N ASP A 1010 27.06 5.75 -7.79
CA ASP A 1010 27.89 4.89 -8.64
C ASP A 1010 29.26 5.55 -8.94
N GLY A 1011 30.33 4.83 -8.62
CA GLY A 1011 31.71 5.30 -8.76
C GLY A 1011 32.18 6.31 -7.71
N LEU A 1012 31.38 6.61 -6.68
CA LEU A 1012 31.59 7.71 -5.73
C LEU A 1012 31.33 7.30 -4.28
N THR A 1013 32.26 7.67 -3.39
CA THR A 1013 32.00 7.75 -1.95
C THR A 1013 31.39 9.12 -1.64
N VAL A 1014 30.31 9.16 -0.88
CA VAL A 1014 29.60 10.41 -0.53
C VAL A 1014 29.74 10.69 0.96
N SER A 1015 30.04 11.94 1.32
CA SER A 1015 30.00 12.42 2.70
C SER A 1015 29.49 13.86 2.80
N GLU A 1016 28.87 14.25 3.91
CA GLU A 1016 28.42 15.64 4.14
C GLU A 1016 29.62 16.59 4.18
N ALA A 1017 29.53 17.74 3.52
CA ALA A 1017 30.50 18.83 3.62
C ALA A 1017 30.13 19.79 4.77
N ASP A 1018 31.12 20.47 5.36
CA ASP A 1018 30.85 21.44 6.41
C ASP A 1018 29.86 22.53 5.94
N PRO A 1019 28.87 22.93 6.78
CA PRO A 1019 27.86 23.92 6.43
C PRO A 1019 28.43 25.20 5.83
N LEU A 1020 27.74 25.74 4.82
CA LEU A 1020 28.16 27.00 4.18
C LEU A 1020 28.21 28.16 5.18
N PRO A 1021 29.10 29.15 4.97
CA PRO A 1021 29.18 30.35 5.80
C PRO A 1021 27.82 31.06 5.89
N ILE A 1022 27.35 31.36 7.09
CA ILE A 1022 26.19 32.24 7.25
C ILE A 1022 26.65 33.71 7.16
N THR A 1023 26.00 34.47 6.30
CA THR A 1023 26.33 35.89 6.09
C THR A 1023 25.28 36.82 6.68
N HIS A 1024 24.01 36.43 6.59
CA HIS A 1024 22.87 37.18 7.10
C HIS A 1024 21.85 36.22 7.74
N THR A 1025 21.03 36.75 8.66
CA THR A 1025 19.93 36.02 9.32
C THR A 1025 18.67 36.87 9.36
N GLY A 1026 17.52 36.18 9.29
CA GLY A 1026 16.19 36.75 9.46
C GLY A 1026 15.75 36.92 10.91
N HIS A 1027 16.32 36.10 11.81
CA HIS A 1027 15.98 36.10 13.24
C HIS A 1027 17.16 36.70 14.03
N PRO A 1028 16.89 37.55 15.04
CA PRO A 1028 17.91 38.00 15.99
C PRO A 1028 18.71 36.85 16.61
N LEU A 1029 18.05 35.74 16.96
CA LEU A 1029 18.69 34.59 17.59
C LEU A 1029 17.97 33.26 17.31
N ALA A 1030 18.52 32.40 16.46
CA ALA A 1030 17.98 31.07 16.15
C ALA A 1030 18.90 29.93 16.60
N LEU A 1031 18.32 28.75 16.87
CA LEU A 1031 19.03 27.51 17.15
C LEU A 1031 18.57 26.41 16.18
N ASN A 1032 19.44 26.00 15.26
CA ASN A 1032 19.22 24.87 14.36
C ASN A 1032 19.91 23.63 14.91
N ILE A 1033 19.18 22.54 15.13
CA ILE A 1033 19.73 21.27 15.63
C ILE A 1033 19.65 20.22 14.53
N VAL A 1034 20.76 19.52 14.29
CA VAL A 1034 20.87 18.44 13.30
C VAL A 1034 21.29 17.15 14.00
N GLU A 1035 20.44 16.12 13.94
CA GLU A 1035 20.73 14.78 14.45
C GLU A 1035 21.51 13.94 13.42
N GLY A 1036 22.64 13.36 13.83
CA GLY A 1036 23.44 12.43 13.04
C GLY A 1036 24.01 11.29 13.88
N ALA A 1037 24.78 10.40 13.24
CA ALA A 1037 25.31 9.18 13.88
C ALA A 1037 26.24 9.47 15.08
N ASP A 1038 27.00 10.57 15.03
CA ASP A 1038 27.96 10.96 16.07
C ASP A 1038 27.35 11.78 17.22
N GLY A 1039 26.02 11.98 17.22
CA GLY A 1039 25.29 12.84 18.16
C GLY A 1039 24.63 14.03 17.48
N PHE A 1040 24.48 15.15 18.20
CA PHE A 1040 23.76 16.35 17.71
C PHE A 1040 24.69 17.51 17.39
N ARG A 1041 24.50 18.15 16.23
CA ARG A 1041 25.09 19.46 15.89
C ARG A 1041 24.08 20.56 16.20
N CYS A 1042 24.42 21.44 17.14
CA CYS A 1042 23.61 22.59 17.55
C CYS A 1042 24.25 23.87 17.00
N ASP A 1043 23.69 24.38 15.91
CA ASP A 1043 24.13 25.58 15.18
C ASP A 1043 23.31 26.80 15.64
N PHE A 1044 23.93 27.67 16.44
CA PHE A 1044 23.35 28.94 16.91
C PHE A 1044 23.62 30.04 15.88
N GLU A 1045 22.57 30.64 15.34
CA GLU A 1045 22.63 31.66 14.30
C GLU A 1045 22.19 33.01 14.86
N ILE A 1046 23.13 33.96 14.90
CA ILE A 1046 23.02 35.15 15.76
C ILE A 1046 23.18 36.41 14.93
N ALA A 1047 22.23 37.34 15.03
CA ALA A 1047 22.31 38.66 14.43
C ALA A 1047 23.36 39.50 15.18
N ARG A 1048 24.62 39.45 14.74
CA ARG A 1048 25.77 40.12 15.40
C ARG A 1048 25.66 41.64 15.47
N ASP A 1049 24.79 42.23 14.65
CA ASP A 1049 24.52 43.66 14.63
C ASP A 1049 23.46 44.07 15.67
N VAL A 1050 22.68 43.11 16.22
CA VAL A 1050 21.48 43.35 17.06
C VAL A 1050 21.62 42.72 18.45
N VAL A 1051 22.24 41.54 18.57
CA VAL A 1051 22.40 40.82 19.84
C VAL A 1051 23.71 41.21 20.54
N ALA A 1052 23.67 41.37 21.86
CA ALA A 1052 24.83 41.71 22.69
C ALA A 1052 26.00 40.71 22.51
N PRO A 1053 27.25 41.17 22.31
CA PRO A 1053 28.42 40.31 22.11
C PRO A 1053 28.64 39.25 23.21
N ASP A 1054 28.38 39.59 24.48
CA ASP A 1054 28.54 38.70 25.63
C ASP A 1054 27.51 37.55 25.67
N LEU A 1055 26.34 37.76 25.05
CA LEU A 1055 25.38 36.68 24.81
C LEU A 1055 25.86 35.82 23.64
N ALA A 1056 26.20 36.44 22.51
CA ALA A 1056 26.65 35.76 21.30
C ALA A 1056 27.83 34.81 21.56
N ALA A 1057 28.93 35.33 22.14
CA ALA A 1057 30.13 34.54 22.47
C ALA A 1057 29.91 33.53 23.62
N GLY A 1058 28.83 33.68 24.40
CA GLY A 1058 28.53 32.82 25.53
C GLY A 1058 27.55 31.68 25.24
N ILE A 1059 26.71 31.79 24.20
CA ILE A 1059 25.44 31.06 24.16
C ILE A 1059 25.58 29.54 24.05
N ALA A 1060 26.48 29.03 23.19
CA ALA A 1060 26.70 27.59 23.02
C ALA A 1060 27.08 26.92 24.36
N ARG A 1061 27.93 27.57 25.15
CA ARG A 1061 28.33 27.12 26.49
C ARG A 1061 27.20 27.27 27.52
N ARG A 1062 26.40 28.35 27.46
CA ARG A 1062 25.21 28.50 28.33
C ARG A 1062 24.22 27.35 28.08
N TYR A 1063 23.94 27.05 26.81
CA TYR A 1063 23.07 25.96 26.40
C TYR A 1063 23.60 24.60 26.83
N GLN A 1064 24.88 24.29 26.57
CA GLN A 1064 25.49 23.03 26.99
C GLN A 1064 25.45 22.85 28.53
N ASN A 1065 25.78 23.90 29.29
CA ASN A 1065 25.74 23.87 30.75
C ASN A 1065 24.31 23.65 31.27
N LEU A 1066 23.32 24.35 30.72
CA LEU A 1066 21.92 24.21 31.12
C LEU A 1066 21.36 22.84 30.74
N LEU A 1067 21.62 22.36 29.52
CA LEU A 1067 21.21 21.02 29.08
C LEU A 1067 21.84 19.92 29.94
N THR A 1068 23.12 20.05 30.27
CA THR A 1068 23.82 19.14 31.21
C THR A 1068 23.23 19.22 32.62
N GLY A 1069 22.86 20.42 33.08
CA GLY A 1069 22.17 20.63 34.35
C GLY A 1069 20.79 19.98 34.39
N LEU A 1070 19.97 20.13 33.34
CA LEU A 1070 18.65 19.49 33.24
C LEU A 1070 18.75 17.96 33.29
N VAL A 1071 19.75 17.38 32.59
CA VAL A 1071 20.01 15.93 32.58
C VAL A 1071 20.56 15.43 33.92
N ALA A 1072 21.51 16.13 34.54
CA ALA A 1072 22.20 15.65 35.75
C ALA A 1072 21.50 16.00 37.08
N HIS A 1073 20.61 17.00 37.09
CA HIS A 1073 20.11 17.64 38.31
C HIS A 1073 18.62 18.05 38.23
N GLY A 1074 17.76 17.18 37.70
CA GLY A 1074 16.31 17.41 37.58
C GLY A 1074 15.61 17.78 38.90
N GLU A 1075 16.16 17.34 40.04
CA GLU A 1075 15.66 17.58 41.40
C GLU A 1075 15.93 18.99 41.95
N ARG A 1076 16.71 19.81 41.24
CA ARG A 1076 17.10 21.15 41.69
C ARG A 1076 16.24 22.24 41.05
N PRO A 1077 15.97 23.36 41.75
CA PRO A 1077 15.32 24.52 41.15
C PRO A 1077 16.13 25.05 39.95
N LEU A 1078 15.44 25.36 38.85
CA LEU A 1078 16.03 25.83 37.59
C LEU A 1078 16.95 27.04 37.81
N ALA A 1079 16.54 27.98 38.67
CA ALA A 1079 17.32 29.16 39.07
C ALA A 1079 18.63 28.86 39.84
N GLN A 1080 18.91 27.60 40.18
CA GLN A 1080 20.21 27.14 40.66
C GLN A 1080 21.11 26.58 39.55
N LEU A 1081 20.53 26.06 38.46
CA LEU A 1081 21.24 25.61 37.26
C LEU A 1081 21.61 26.80 36.36
N ASP A 1082 20.78 27.85 36.36
CA ASP A 1082 21.04 29.17 35.77
C ASP A 1082 22.29 29.87 36.30
N ARG A 1083 22.85 29.43 37.43
CA ARG A 1083 24.02 30.07 38.02
C ARG A 1083 25.28 29.63 37.27
N PRO A 1084 26.10 30.56 36.73
CA PRO A 1084 27.38 30.17 36.16
C PRO A 1084 28.22 29.49 37.23
N ALA A 1085 28.85 28.36 36.87
CA ALA A 1085 29.92 27.79 37.67
C ALA A 1085 31.05 28.84 37.83
N PRO A 1086 31.66 28.96 39.02
CA PRO A 1086 32.65 29.99 39.33
C PRO A 1086 33.99 29.80 38.60
#